data_AF-A0A7C6GAV9-F1
#
_entry.id   AF-A0A7C6GAV9-F1
#
_cell.length_a   1.000
_cell.length_b   1.000
_cell.length_c   1.000
_cell.angle_alpha   90.00
_cell.angle_beta   90.00
_cell.angle_gamma   90.00
#
_symmetry.space_group_name_H-M   'P 1'
#
loop_
_entity.id
_entity.type
_entity.pdbx_description
1 polymer ?
#
loop_
_entity_poly.entity_id
_entity_poly.type
_entity_poly.pdbx_seq_one_letter_code
_entity_poly.pdbx_strand_id
1 'polypeptide(L)'
;MGNKYTNFLGMEFVKIESGSFIMGNLQGVPDDDLIKKYAREDEEPVHKVTITEPFYIAVTPVTNKQYEQFDPDHRRFRGQNGFSSGDEDAVVFVSWYDAAAFCQWLSDKDGRHYRLPTEAEWEYAVRAGTSTAYFTGDELPEEFLRKDLQVGQTPANPWGLYDVHGLVEEWCWDWYGPYNAENKVNPVGYDWGSFKVLRGGSHSTDKEYLRSSNRMAQIPEARNWLMGFRVVIGELPEQRYVYTCQERPNRINVVDVKAEVEKVPEQPYFAKPQSFVKLHYDYPFGPHNHQPAITELPNGDLMAIWYTTDTEEGRELRYAGSRFSQQTQTWEPASIFWVMPDRNIHGCDLFWDKESNIVYHITGIAAAENDGKSIAVALRESYDCGRTWTAPRFVCAEFGHRGQVISSTIKTSDGRFLVLCDDLKNWGTAVYISSDGVSWFDPGKDQPKPRFAEGEVGAWIAGIHASAVELDDGRLLAAGRGNNINGRMPFSISEDGGHTWRYTASDFPPVGAGQRLAMIRLKEGPILLIGFTDSRNLLRQDMEGILGFDAEGNLTKITGLYAAVSFDQGKTWPIKRVISDGSGRRVESTDPNQYNLDTMTKDANRIFTMDAASGEAMGYCAIIQAENGMIHLISSRQHYQFNYQWLVEHSS
;
A
#
# COMPACT_ATOMS: atom_id res chain seq x y z
N MET A 1 33.62 -16.56 -26.93
CA MET A 1 33.91 -17.53 -25.86
C MET A 1 33.45 -18.91 -26.34
N GLY A 2 33.82 -20.02 -25.68
CA GLY A 2 33.25 -21.34 -25.99
C GLY A 2 31.79 -21.43 -25.56
N ASN A 3 31.18 -22.63 -25.54
CA ASN A 3 29.80 -22.78 -25.03
C ASN A 3 29.67 -22.49 -23.51
N LYS A 4 30.79 -22.55 -22.78
CA LYS A 4 30.88 -22.20 -21.36
C LYS A 4 32.00 -21.20 -21.12
N TYR A 5 31.87 -20.42 -20.06
CA TYR A 5 32.88 -19.49 -19.58
C TYR A 5 32.84 -19.42 -18.04
N THR A 6 33.99 -19.32 -17.39
CA THR A 6 34.10 -19.13 -15.94
C THR A 6 34.94 -17.89 -15.68
N ASN A 7 34.41 -16.95 -14.90
CA ASN A 7 35.13 -15.71 -14.58
C ASN A 7 36.07 -15.89 -13.37
N PHE A 8 36.77 -14.83 -12.99
CA PHE A 8 37.74 -14.84 -11.88
C PHE A 8 37.10 -15.09 -10.49
N LEU A 9 35.79 -14.94 -10.34
CA LEU A 9 35.04 -15.27 -9.11
C LEU A 9 34.58 -16.73 -9.07
N GLY A 10 34.87 -17.52 -10.11
CA GLY A 10 34.36 -18.88 -10.24
C GLY A 10 32.89 -18.94 -10.68
N MET A 11 32.29 -17.82 -11.11
CA MET A 11 30.95 -17.83 -11.68
C MET A 11 30.99 -18.51 -13.05
N GLU A 12 30.17 -19.54 -13.24
CA GLU A 12 30.02 -20.23 -14.51
C GLU A 12 28.91 -19.59 -15.35
N PHE A 13 29.14 -19.48 -16.65
CA PHE A 13 28.22 -18.93 -17.63
C PHE A 13 28.05 -19.91 -18.79
N VAL A 14 26.84 -20.01 -19.30
CA VAL A 14 26.50 -20.79 -20.50
C VAL A 14 26.05 -19.86 -21.61
N LYS A 15 26.40 -20.21 -22.85
CA LYS A 15 25.95 -19.50 -24.05
C LYS A 15 24.50 -19.88 -24.36
N ILE A 16 23.63 -18.88 -24.46
CA ILE A 16 22.26 -19.01 -24.97
C ILE A 16 22.28 -18.58 -26.43
N GLU A 17 21.87 -19.47 -27.34
CA GLU A 17 21.82 -19.13 -28.77
C GLU A 17 20.64 -18.19 -29.07
N SER A 18 20.78 -17.34 -30.09
CA SER A 18 19.72 -16.47 -30.57
C SER A 18 18.49 -17.26 -31.05
N GLY A 19 17.29 -16.70 -30.91
CA GLY A 19 16.07 -17.35 -31.38
C GLY A 19 14.81 -16.52 -31.12
N SER A 20 13.66 -17.14 -31.38
CA SER A 20 12.35 -16.55 -31.06
C SER A 20 11.55 -17.43 -30.13
N PHE A 21 10.72 -16.81 -29.30
CA PHE A 21 9.76 -17.49 -28.43
C PHE A 21 8.48 -16.65 -28.29
N ILE A 22 7.46 -17.22 -27.65
CA ILE A 22 6.27 -16.46 -27.25
C ILE A 22 6.42 -16.08 -25.78
N MET A 23 6.44 -14.77 -25.52
CA MET A 23 6.58 -14.17 -24.19
C MET A 23 5.21 -13.97 -23.57
N GLY A 24 5.12 -14.17 -22.24
CA GLY A 24 3.89 -14.01 -21.47
C GLY A 24 3.15 -15.31 -21.15
N ASN A 25 1.96 -15.20 -20.56
CA ASN A 25 1.18 -16.34 -20.08
C ASN A 25 0.54 -17.15 -21.23
N LEU A 26 1.14 -18.30 -21.58
CA LEU A 26 0.63 -19.20 -22.62
C LEU A 26 -0.46 -20.17 -22.12
N GLN A 27 -0.65 -20.26 -20.81
CA GLN A 27 -1.63 -21.15 -20.18
C GLN A 27 -3.03 -20.51 -20.12
N GLY A 28 -3.11 -19.21 -20.43
CA GLY A 28 -4.32 -18.42 -20.27
C GLY A 28 -4.65 -18.16 -18.80
N VAL A 29 -5.70 -17.37 -18.62
CA VAL A 29 -6.28 -17.05 -17.32
C VAL A 29 -7.48 -17.98 -17.09
N PRO A 30 -7.52 -18.77 -16.01
CA PRO A 30 -8.72 -19.52 -15.65
C PRO A 30 -9.86 -18.54 -15.31
N ASP A 31 -11.05 -18.74 -15.89
CA ASP A 31 -12.22 -17.89 -15.62
C ASP A 31 -12.74 -18.05 -14.17
N ASP A 32 -12.53 -19.21 -13.56
CA ASP A 32 -13.12 -19.59 -12.26
C ASP A 32 -12.18 -19.37 -11.05
N ASP A 33 -10.98 -18.82 -11.26
CA ASP A 33 -9.97 -18.60 -10.20
C ASP A 33 -9.44 -17.16 -10.28
N LEU A 34 -10.11 -16.26 -9.56
CA LEU A 34 -9.81 -14.83 -9.57
C LEU A 34 -8.38 -14.54 -9.13
N ILE A 35 -7.84 -15.27 -8.14
CA ILE A 35 -6.45 -15.10 -7.67
C ILE A 35 -5.48 -15.40 -8.83
N LYS A 36 -5.66 -16.55 -9.50
CA LYS A 36 -4.86 -16.89 -10.68
C LYS A 36 -5.04 -15.92 -11.83
N LYS A 37 -6.24 -15.34 -11.99
CA LYS A 37 -6.51 -14.30 -12.98
C LYS A 37 -5.68 -13.05 -12.74
N TYR A 38 -5.64 -12.55 -11.50
CA TYR A 38 -4.85 -11.36 -11.19
C TYR A 38 -3.35 -11.61 -11.23
N ALA A 39 -2.89 -12.75 -10.73
CA ALA A 39 -1.48 -13.15 -10.75
C ALA A 39 -0.91 -13.37 -12.16
N ARG A 40 -1.74 -13.37 -13.20
CA ARG A 40 -1.35 -13.64 -14.60
C ARG A 40 -1.66 -12.50 -15.55
N GLU A 41 -2.37 -11.47 -15.07
CA GLU A 41 -2.85 -10.40 -15.93
C GLU A 41 -1.70 -9.59 -16.52
N ASP A 42 -0.67 -9.33 -15.73
CA ASP A 42 0.45 -8.53 -16.20
C ASP A 42 1.44 -9.30 -17.07
N GLU A 43 1.25 -10.62 -17.17
CA GLU A 43 1.89 -11.51 -18.14
C GLU A 43 1.21 -11.46 -19.53
N GLU A 44 0.15 -10.65 -19.71
CA GLU A 44 -0.62 -10.49 -20.94
C GLU A 44 -0.47 -9.09 -21.60
N PRO A 45 -0.73 -8.96 -22.92
CA PRO A 45 -0.97 -10.05 -23.89
C PRO A 45 0.31 -10.80 -24.26
N VAL A 46 0.14 -12.08 -24.61
CA VAL A 46 1.22 -12.88 -25.21
C VAL A 46 1.64 -12.31 -26.55
N HIS A 47 2.95 -12.32 -26.82
CA HIS A 47 3.49 -11.77 -28.06
C HIS A 47 4.80 -12.46 -28.44
N LYS A 48 5.16 -12.45 -29.72
CA LYS A 48 6.40 -13.05 -30.18
C LYS A 48 7.58 -12.12 -29.89
N VAL A 49 8.64 -12.66 -29.30
CA VAL A 49 9.92 -11.97 -29.13
C VAL A 49 11.01 -12.67 -29.91
N THR A 50 11.91 -11.90 -30.52
CA THR A 50 13.12 -12.39 -31.19
C THR A 50 14.35 -11.80 -30.52
N ILE A 51 15.22 -12.67 -30.00
CA ILE A 51 16.56 -12.33 -29.53
C ILE A 51 17.52 -12.59 -30.71
N THR A 52 18.16 -11.55 -31.24
CA THR A 52 18.93 -11.64 -32.49
C THR A 52 20.37 -12.07 -32.30
N GLU A 53 20.91 -11.92 -31.09
CA GLU A 53 22.30 -12.22 -30.79
C GLU A 53 22.41 -13.18 -29.61
N PRO A 54 23.37 -14.12 -29.64
CA PRO A 54 23.62 -14.97 -28.50
C PRO A 54 24.22 -14.15 -27.35
N PHE A 55 23.90 -14.53 -26.12
CA PHE A 55 24.45 -13.94 -24.91
C PHE A 55 24.89 -15.05 -23.95
N TYR A 56 25.70 -14.71 -22.96
CA TYR A 56 26.05 -15.63 -21.89
C TYR A 56 25.26 -15.27 -20.65
N ILE A 57 24.74 -16.25 -19.92
CA ILE A 57 24.05 -16.03 -18.65
C ILE A 57 24.67 -16.93 -17.58
N ALA A 58 24.74 -16.41 -16.35
CA ALA A 58 25.22 -17.14 -15.20
C ALA A 58 24.36 -18.39 -14.97
N VAL A 59 25.04 -19.51 -14.70
CA VAL A 59 24.43 -20.83 -14.47
C VAL A 59 23.53 -20.83 -13.24
N THR A 60 23.87 -20.03 -12.23
CA THR A 60 23.12 -19.82 -10.99
C THR A 60 22.93 -18.33 -10.71
N PRO A 61 22.02 -17.94 -9.81
CA PRO A 61 22.05 -16.63 -9.16
C PRO A 61 23.39 -16.35 -8.46
N VAL A 62 23.66 -15.07 -8.21
CA VAL A 62 24.87 -14.61 -7.51
C VAL A 62 24.82 -15.06 -6.05
N THR A 63 25.93 -15.57 -5.51
CA THR A 63 26.02 -15.99 -4.10
C THR A 63 26.51 -14.86 -3.18
N ASN A 64 26.26 -14.99 -1.88
CA ASN A 64 26.81 -14.08 -0.86
C ASN A 64 28.33 -13.95 -0.99
N LYS A 65 29.05 -15.07 -1.15
CA LYS A 65 30.52 -15.08 -1.27
C LYS A 65 31.01 -14.32 -2.50
N GLN A 66 30.29 -14.40 -3.61
CA GLN A 66 30.61 -13.65 -4.83
C GLN A 66 30.31 -12.17 -4.65
N TYR A 67 29.12 -11.83 -4.14
CA TYR A 67 28.68 -10.45 -3.92
C TYR A 67 29.57 -9.70 -2.91
N GLU A 68 30.00 -10.37 -1.84
CA GLU A 68 30.87 -9.78 -0.82
C GLU A 68 32.31 -9.49 -1.30
N GLN A 69 32.70 -9.92 -2.50
CA GLN A 69 33.93 -9.42 -3.13
C GLN A 69 33.78 -7.99 -3.66
N PHE A 70 32.56 -7.58 -3.98
CA PHE A 70 32.20 -6.22 -4.37
C PHE A 70 31.85 -5.35 -3.17
N ASP A 71 30.96 -5.85 -2.30
CA ASP A 71 30.50 -5.16 -1.10
C ASP A 71 30.64 -6.06 0.14
N PRO A 72 31.80 -6.04 0.83
CA PRO A 72 32.04 -6.84 2.02
C PRO A 72 31.07 -6.56 3.18
N ASP A 73 30.52 -5.34 3.25
CA ASP A 73 29.61 -4.93 4.34
C ASP A 73 28.22 -5.57 4.20
N HIS A 74 27.89 -6.11 3.02
CA HIS A 74 26.67 -6.86 2.79
C HIS A 74 26.51 -8.06 3.74
N ARG A 75 27.61 -8.58 4.29
CA ARG A 75 27.61 -9.66 5.29
C ARG A 75 26.67 -9.40 6.47
N ARG A 76 26.36 -8.14 6.80
CA ARG A 76 25.41 -7.77 7.86
C ARG A 76 23.98 -8.26 7.62
N PHE A 77 23.60 -8.55 6.37
CA PHE A 77 22.27 -9.03 6.00
C PHE A 77 22.14 -10.56 6.08
N ARG A 78 23.24 -11.29 6.26
CA ARG A 78 23.21 -12.76 6.36
C ARG A 78 22.39 -13.22 7.56
N GLY A 79 21.49 -14.17 7.32
CA GLY A 79 20.60 -14.70 8.36
C GLY A 79 19.51 -13.72 8.80
N GLN A 80 19.41 -12.52 8.21
CA GLN A 80 18.30 -11.62 8.48
C GLN A 80 17.00 -12.30 8.07
N ASN A 81 15.99 -12.22 8.95
CA ASN A 81 14.73 -12.96 8.85
C ASN A 81 14.88 -14.49 8.72
N GLY A 82 16.08 -15.03 9.03
CA GLY A 82 16.39 -16.46 8.92
C GLY A 82 16.85 -16.93 7.54
N PHE A 83 17.15 -16.01 6.61
CA PHE A 83 17.48 -16.35 5.22
C PHE A 83 18.94 -16.05 4.86
N SER A 84 19.46 -16.77 3.87
CA SER A 84 20.76 -16.54 3.20
C SER A 84 21.93 -16.36 4.18
N SER A 85 22.25 -17.42 4.92
CA SER A 85 23.30 -17.38 5.95
C SER A 85 24.65 -17.91 5.44
N GLY A 86 24.61 -18.81 4.46
CA GLY A 86 25.76 -19.49 3.88
C GLY A 86 26.50 -18.65 2.85
N ASP A 87 27.75 -19.02 2.59
CA ASP A 87 28.58 -18.42 1.53
C ASP A 87 28.03 -18.73 0.13
N GLU A 88 27.52 -19.94 -0.06
CA GLU A 88 26.99 -20.43 -1.34
C GLU A 88 25.46 -20.26 -1.43
N ASP A 89 24.86 -19.53 -0.48
CA ASP A 89 23.47 -19.09 -0.57
C ASP A 89 23.36 -17.94 -1.57
N ALA A 90 22.26 -17.88 -2.31
CA ALA A 90 21.93 -16.75 -3.18
C ALA A 90 21.90 -15.45 -2.37
N VAL A 91 22.52 -14.41 -2.91
CA VAL A 91 22.48 -13.07 -2.31
C VAL A 91 21.05 -12.53 -2.35
N VAL A 92 20.59 -12.00 -1.22
CA VAL A 92 19.28 -11.38 -1.06
C VAL A 92 19.42 -10.04 -0.33
N PHE A 93 18.34 -9.26 -0.15
CA PHE A 93 18.41 -7.88 0.36
C PHE A 93 19.25 -6.94 -0.53
N VAL A 94 19.20 -7.15 -1.84
CA VAL A 94 19.87 -6.30 -2.84
C VAL A 94 18.84 -5.56 -3.68
N SER A 95 19.08 -4.27 -3.91
CA SER A 95 18.24 -3.44 -4.77
C SER A 95 18.62 -3.62 -6.24
N TRP A 96 17.81 -3.07 -7.14
CA TRP A 96 18.17 -3.05 -8.56
C TRP A 96 19.49 -2.30 -8.79
N TYR A 97 19.69 -1.18 -8.08
CA TYR A 97 20.92 -0.39 -8.19
C TYR A 97 22.15 -1.12 -7.64
N ASP A 98 21.98 -1.88 -6.56
CA ASP A 98 23.06 -2.70 -5.99
C ASP A 98 23.49 -3.80 -6.97
N ALA A 99 22.52 -4.48 -7.56
CA ALA A 99 22.74 -5.53 -8.55
C ALA A 99 23.41 -4.98 -9.82
N ALA A 100 22.94 -3.83 -10.32
CA ALA A 100 23.56 -3.14 -11.45
C ALA A 100 24.99 -2.67 -11.13
N ALA A 101 25.25 -2.19 -9.91
CA ALA A 101 26.58 -1.78 -9.49
C ALA A 101 27.55 -2.97 -9.38
N PHE A 102 27.09 -4.13 -8.92
CA PHE A 102 27.86 -5.37 -8.95
C PHE A 102 28.24 -5.77 -10.38
N CYS A 103 27.29 -5.70 -11.32
CA CYS A 103 27.57 -5.95 -12.74
C CYS A 103 28.59 -4.97 -13.32
N GLN A 104 28.49 -3.68 -13.01
CA GLN A 104 29.48 -2.69 -13.45
C GLN A 104 30.87 -3.00 -12.88
N TRP A 105 30.95 -3.31 -11.58
CA TRP A 105 32.22 -3.67 -10.93
C TRP A 105 32.83 -4.94 -11.54
N LEU A 106 32.03 -5.96 -11.84
CA LEU A 106 32.51 -7.15 -12.57
C LEU A 106 33.08 -6.77 -13.93
N SER A 107 32.42 -5.85 -14.63
CA SER A 107 32.85 -5.38 -15.94
C SER A 107 34.22 -4.73 -15.90
N ASP A 108 34.43 -3.86 -14.92
CA ASP A 108 35.69 -3.15 -14.72
C ASP A 108 36.84 -4.11 -14.34
N LYS A 109 36.53 -5.19 -13.60
CA LYS A 109 37.52 -6.17 -13.13
C LYS A 109 37.93 -7.19 -14.18
N ASP A 110 36.99 -7.67 -14.97
CA ASP A 110 37.21 -8.76 -15.93
C ASP A 110 37.36 -8.26 -17.38
N GLY A 111 37.07 -6.98 -17.64
CA GLY A 111 37.22 -6.36 -18.96
C GLY A 111 36.17 -6.83 -19.98
N ARG A 112 35.04 -7.35 -19.51
CA ARG A 112 33.87 -7.74 -20.32
C ARG A 112 32.67 -6.94 -19.88
N HIS A 113 31.65 -6.81 -20.73
CA HIS A 113 30.42 -6.14 -20.33
C HIS A 113 29.47 -7.10 -19.61
N TYR A 114 29.36 -6.96 -18.29
CA TYR A 114 28.38 -7.66 -17.44
C TYR A 114 27.21 -6.73 -17.16
N ARG A 115 25.99 -7.28 -17.16
CA ARG A 115 24.75 -6.57 -16.84
C ARG A 115 23.70 -7.52 -16.28
N LEU A 116 22.59 -6.96 -15.81
CA LEU A 116 21.37 -7.73 -15.57
C LEU A 116 20.81 -8.23 -16.91
N PRO A 117 20.16 -9.41 -16.93
CA PRO A 117 19.42 -9.86 -18.11
C PRO A 117 18.31 -8.87 -18.42
N THR A 118 17.95 -8.73 -19.70
CA THR A 118 16.63 -8.17 -19.99
C THR A 118 15.57 -9.16 -19.57
N GLU A 119 14.37 -8.68 -19.30
CA GLU A 119 13.23 -9.49 -18.96
C GLU A 119 12.96 -10.58 -20.02
N ALA A 120 13.09 -10.21 -21.29
CA ALA A 120 12.91 -11.13 -22.40
C ALA A 120 14.04 -12.16 -22.53
N GLU A 121 15.30 -11.76 -22.27
CA GLU A 121 16.41 -12.71 -22.21
C GLU A 121 16.21 -13.72 -21.08
N TRP A 122 15.74 -13.26 -19.91
CA TRP A 122 15.44 -14.12 -18.78
C TRP A 122 14.37 -15.15 -19.14
N GLU A 123 13.20 -14.72 -19.62
CA GLU A 123 12.11 -15.65 -19.94
C GLU A 123 12.50 -16.62 -21.05
N TYR A 124 13.21 -16.15 -22.08
CA TYR A 124 13.72 -17.00 -23.15
C TYR A 124 14.66 -18.10 -22.62
N ALA A 125 15.59 -17.71 -21.74
CA ALA A 125 16.57 -18.62 -21.16
C ALA A 125 15.92 -19.62 -20.21
N VAL A 126 14.94 -19.20 -19.39
CA VAL A 126 14.22 -20.06 -18.45
C VAL A 126 13.32 -21.07 -19.16
N ARG A 127 12.52 -20.62 -20.15
CA ARG A 127 11.65 -21.50 -20.94
C ARG A 127 12.42 -22.59 -21.67
N ALA A 128 13.63 -22.28 -22.13
CA ALA A 128 14.50 -23.25 -22.80
C ALA A 128 13.81 -24.05 -23.93
N GLY A 129 12.95 -23.37 -24.69
CA GLY A 129 12.20 -23.94 -25.81
C GLY A 129 10.81 -24.49 -25.47
N THR A 130 10.39 -24.48 -24.20
CA THR A 130 9.03 -24.88 -23.82
C THR A 130 8.02 -23.73 -23.95
N SER A 131 6.75 -24.10 -24.15
CA SER A 131 5.59 -23.20 -24.12
C SER A 131 4.72 -23.41 -22.88
N THR A 132 5.13 -24.30 -21.97
CA THR A 132 4.41 -24.67 -20.75
C THR A 132 4.65 -23.68 -19.62
N ALA A 133 3.97 -23.85 -18.48
CA ALA A 133 4.10 -22.98 -17.31
C ALA A 133 5.54 -22.98 -16.75
N TYR A 134 6.16 -24.15 -16.72
CA TYR A 134 7.53 -24.39 -16.25
C TYR A 134 8.35 -25.04 -17.37
N PHE A 135 9.68 -25.01 -17.30
CA PHE A 135 10.50 -25.76 -18.26
C PHE A 135 10.33 -27.28 -18.11
N THR A 136 9.81 -27.74 -16.97
CA THR A 136 9.50 -29.14 -16.66
C THR A 136 8.15 -29.61 -17.21
N GLY A 137 7.38 -28.71 -17.83
CA GLY A 137 6.02 -28.97 -18.31
C GLY A 137 4.99 -28.09 -17.60
N ASP A 138 3.75 -28.58 -17.50
CA ASP A 138 2.65 -27.85 -16.85
C ASP A 138 2.70 -27.91 -15.32
N GLU A 139 3.52 -28.82 -14.77
CA GLU A 139 3.73 -29.00 -13.34
C GLU A 139 5.18 -28.76 -12.96
N LEU A 140 5.36 -28.15 -11.79
CA LEU A 140 6.67 -28.00 -11.15
C LEU A 140 6.91 -29.16 -10.16
N PRO A 141 7.98 -29.95 -10.31
CA PRO A 141 8.37 -30.99 -9.36
C PRO A 141 8.73 -30.43 -7.98
N GLU A 142 8.55 -31.24 -6.94
CA GLU A 142 8.74 -30.84 -5.54
C GLU A 142 10.19 -30.40 -5.22
N GLU A 143 11.18 -30.93 -5.94
CA GLU A 143 12.59 -30.56 -5.77
C GLU A 143 12.91 -29.08 -6.09
N PHE A 144 12.00 -28.37 -6.76
CA PHE A 144 12.09 -26.92 -6.98
C PHE A 144 11.44 -26.09 -5.87
N LEU A 145 10.64 -26.71 -4.99
CA LEU A 145 9.91 -26.03 -3.90
C LEU A 145 10.76 -25.92 -2.63
N ARG A 146 12.00 -25.50 -2.79
CA ARG A 146 12.99 -25.45 -1.70
C ARG A 146 12.86 -24.19 -0.86
N LYS A 147 13.31 -24.30 0.39
CA LYS A 147 13.36 -23.17 1.36
C LYS A 147 14.78 -22.71 1.64
N ASP A 148 15.78 -23.55 1.41
CA ASP A 148 17.18 -23.18 1.53
C ASP A 148 17.66 -22.43 0.29
N LEU A 149 18.60 -21.49 0.49
CA LEU A 149 19.06 -20.59 -0.58
C LEU A 149 20.34 -21.03 -1.27
N GLN A 150 20.87 -22.21 -0.93
CA GLN A 150 22.09 -22.71 -1.56
C GLN A 150 21.87 -22.87 -3.06
N VAL A 151 22.74 -22.26 -3.87
CA VAL A 151 22.63 -22.30 -5.33
C VAL A 151 23.04 -23.66 -5.90
N GLY A 152 22.57 -23.95 -7.11
CA GLY A 152 22.93 -25.10 -7.93
C GLY A 152 22.31 -26.43 -7.50
N GLN A 153 21.20 -26.45 -6.76
CA GLN A 153 20.64 -27.72 -6.26
C GLN A 153 19.43 -28.24 -7.04
N THR A 154 18.67 -27.39 -7.73
CA THR A 154 17.56 -27.89 -8.57
C THR A 154 18.09 -28.42 -9.91
N PRO A 155 17.40 -29.35 -10.58
CA PRO A 155 17.86 -29.79 -11.89
C PRO A 155 17.95 -28.65 -12.90
N ALA A 156 19.00 -28.67 -13.70
CA ALA A 156 19.20 -27.67 -14.72
C ALA A 156 18.15 -27.78 -15.83
N ASN A 157 17.73 -26.64 -16.37
CA ASN A 157 16.94 -26.62 -17.59
C ASN A 157 17.78 -27.07 -18.81
N PRO A 158 17.19 -27.27 -20.01
CA PRO A 158 17.93 -27.71 -21.20
C PRO A 158 19.13 -26.83 -21.62
N TRP A 159 19.20 -25.57 -21.18
CA TRP A 159 20.36 -24.71 -21.41
C TRP A 159 21.47 -24.88 -20.36
N GLY A 160 21.22 -25.65 -19.30
CA GLY A 160 22.14 -25.85 -18.19
C GLY A 160 21.99 -24.82 -17.07
N LEU A 161 20.85 -24.13 -16.97
CA LEU A 161 20.59 -23.15 -15.91
C LEU A 161 19.92 -23.80 -14.71
N TYR A 162 20.46 -23.53 -13.53
CA TYR A 162 19.94 -24.01 -12.26
C TYR A 162 19.06 -22.94 -11.60
N ASP A 163 18.19 -23.39 -10.70
CA ASP A 163 17.41 -22.56 -9.80
C ASP A 163 16.56 -21.49 -10.51
N VAL A 164 16.10 -21.78 -11.72
CA VAL A 164 15.26 -20.88 -12.53
C VAL A 164 13.79 -20.84 -12.11
N HIS A 165 13.41 -21.67 -11.14
CA HIS A 165 12.08 -21.70 -10.51
C HIS A 165 12.24 -21.76 -8.99
N GLY A 166 11.94 -20.66 -8.29
CA GLY A 166 11.70 -20.68 -6.82
C GLY A 166 12.88 -20.45 -5.88
N LEU A 167 14.03 -19.93 -6.33
CA LEU A 167 15.12 -19.58 -5.39
C LEU A 167 14.97 -18.13 -4.90
N VAL A 168 15.08 -17.18 -5.82
CA VAL A 168 14.93 -15.73 -5.59
C VAL A 168 14.15 -15.10 -6.74
N GLU A 169 13.47 -14.01 -6.47
CA GLU A 169 12.94 -13.09 -7.48
C GLU A 169 14.12 -12.32 -8.08
N GLU A 170 14.28 -12.35 -9.40
CA GLU A 170 15.50 -11.89 -10.03
C GLU A 170 15.37 -10.56 -10.74
N TRP A 171 16.20 -9.59 -10.35
CA TRP A 171 16.21 -8.28 -10.97
C TRP A 171 16.59 -8.36 -12.45
N CYS A 172 15.75 -7.77 -13.30
CA CYS A 172 16.00 -7.58 -14.72
C CYS A 172 16.36 -6.12 -15.02
N TRP A 173 16.97 -5.87 -16.17
CA TRP A 173 17.35 -4.52 -16.63
C TRP A 173 16.16 -3.55 -16.75
N ASP A 174 15.02 -4.10 -17.16
CA ASP A 174 13.86 -3.41 -17.73
C ASP A 174 13.13 -2.50 -16.73
N TRP A 175 12.74 -1.31 -17.20
CA TRP A 175 11.64 -0.58 -16.56
C TRP A 175 10.32 -1.29 -16.87
N TYR A 176 9.53 -1.48 -15.83
CA TYR A 176 8.25 -2.16 -15.89
C TYR A 176 7.22 -1.35 -16.68
N GLY A 177 6.40 -2.06 -17.46
CA GLY A 177 5.18 -1.54 -18.05
C GLY A 177 4.36 -2.63 -18.75
N PRO A 178 3.14 -2.30 -19.21
CA PRO A 178 2.23 -3.27 -19.81
C PRO A 178 2.78 -3.79 -21.14
N TYR A 179 2.47 -5.05 -21.47
CA TYR A 179 2.76 -5.58 -22.80
C TYR A 179 1.78 -5.04 -23.85
N ASN A 180 2.12 -5.24 -25.12
CA ASN A 180 1.20 -5.13 -26.24
C ASN A 180 1.40 -6.32 -27.18
N ALA A 181 0.39 -6.62 -27.98
CA ALA A 181 0.35 -7.84 -28.79
C ALA A 181 1.31 -7.85 -29.99
N GLU A 182 2.09 -6.78 -30.20
CA GLU A 182 2.99 -6.69 -31.35
C GLU A 182 4.26 -7.51 -31.14
N ASN A 183 4.75 -8.11 -32.23
CA ASN A 183 6.03 -8.82 -32.20
C ASN A 183 7.18 -7.85 -31.89
N LYS A 184 8.09 -8.27 -31.00
CA LYS A 184 9.25 -7.47 -30.60
C LYS A 184 10.56 -8.14 -31.03
N VAL A 185 11.54 -7.31 -31.31
CA VAL A 185 12.92 -7.71 -31.58
C VAL A 185 13.78 -7.03 -30.53
N ASN A 186 14.49 -7.83 -29.73
CA ASN A 186 15.35 -7.38 -28.63
C ASN A 186 14.68 -6.32 -27.71
N PRO A 187 13.52 -6.62 -27.10
CA PRO A 187 12.91 -5.69 -26.16
C PRO A 187 13.79 -5.52 -24.92
N VAL A 188 13.89 -4.28 -24.42
CA VAL A 188 14.65 -3.90 -23.21
C VAL A 188 13.80 -3.14 -22.19
N GLY A 189 12.47 -3.31 -22.28
CA GLY A 189 11.51 -2.63 -21.43
C GLY A 189 11.23 -1.19 -21.84
N TYR A 190 10.61 -0.45 -20.92
CA TYR A 190 10.27 0.95 -21.12
C TYR A 190 11.49 1.86 -20.98
N ASP A 191 11.42 3.04 -21.61
CA ASP A 191 12.45 4.07 -21.52
C ASP A 191 12.59 4.67 -20.10
N TRP A 192 11.48 4.74 -19.36
CA TRP A 192 11.44 5.10 -17.94
C TRP A 192 10.22 4.46 -17.26
N GLY A 193 10.20 4.47 -15.92
CA GLY A 193 9.04 4.01 -15.16
C GLY A 193 9.17 4.26 -13.66
N SER A 194 8.16 3.85 -12.90
CA SER A 194 8.17 3.89 -11.43
C SER A 194 8.75 2.64 -10.79
N PHE A 195 8.83 1.55 -11.56
CA PHE A 195 9.19 0.22 -11.07
C PHE A 195 10.13 -0.48 -12.03
N LYS A 196 11.02 -1.31 -11.48
CA LYS A 196 11.83 -2.27 -12.24
C LYS A 196 11.17 -3.65 -12.22
N VAL A 197 11.55 -4.46 -13.19
CA VAL A 197 11.03 -5.82 -13.32
C VAL A 197 11.86 -6.78 -12.46
N LEU A 198 11.15 -7.64 -11.74
CA LEU A 198 11.65 -8.89 -11.18
C LEU A 198 11.02 -10.06 -11.94
N ARG A 199 11.78 -11.13 -12.15
CA ARG A 199 11.32 -12.34 -12.83
C ARG A 199 11.40 -13.60 -11.97
N GLY A 200 10.52 -14.53 -12.29
CA GLY A 200 10.35 -15.78 -11.56
C GLY A 200 9.62 -15.57 -10.24
N GLY A 201 9.90 -16.44 -9.29
CA GLY A 201 9.43 -16.36 -7.91
C GLY A 201 10.51 -16.90 -6.98
N SER A 202 10.26 -16.88 -5.68
CA SER A 202 11.27 -17.22 -4.68
C SER A 202 10.86 -18.40 -3.81
N HIS A 203 11.74 -18.76 -2.90
CA HIS A 203 11.52 -19.83 -1.94
C HIS A 203 10.30 -19.60 -1.03
N SER A 204 9.77 -18.38 -0.97
CA SER A 204 8.69 -17.97 -0.05
C SER A 204 7.40 -17.61 -0.76
N THR A 205 7.32 -17.83 -2.07
CA THR A 205 6.11 -17.58 -2.85
C THR A 205 5.46 -18.91 -3.22
N ASP A 206 4.15 -18.88 -3.43
CA ASP A 206 3.43 -20.08 -3.86
C ASP A 206 3.88 -20.54 -5.24
N LYS A 207 3.68 -21.84 -5.50
CA LYS A 207 4.09 -22.52 -6.75
C LYS A 207 3.63 -21.76 -7.99
N GLU A 208 2.48 -21.11 -7.92
CA GLU A 208 1.96 -20.34 -9.04
C GLU A 208 2.90 -19.20 -9.47
N TYR A 209 3.59 -18.52 -8.56
CA TYR A 209 4.51 -17.43 -8.91
C TYR A 209 5.87 -17.93 -9.42
N LEU A 210 6.08 -19.24 -9.46
CA LEU A 210 7.32 -19.84 -9.93
C LEU A 210 7.34 -20.08 -11.44
N ARG A 211 6.29 -19.69 -12.17
CA ARG A 211 6.18 -19.87 -13.63
C ARG A 211 7.28 -19.14 -14.39
N SER A 212 7.58 -19.64 -15.59
CA SER A 212 8.54 -18.99 -16.51
C SER A 212 8.07 -17.60 -16.95
N SER A 213 6.76 -17.39 -17.06
CA SER A 213 6.16 -16.11 -17.44
C SER A 213 5.95 -15.15 -16.27
N ASN A 214 6.09 -15.61 -15.02
CA ASN A 214 5.83 -14.77 -13.85
C ASN A 214 6.78 -13.57 -13.85
N ARG A 215 6.19 -12.40 -13.67
CA ARG A 215 6.87 -11.11 -13.59
C ARG A 215 6.22 -10.31 -12.49
N MET A 216 6.96 -9.34 -11.97
CA MET A 216 6.44 -8.48 -10.92
C MET A 216 7.14 -7.12 -10.93
N ALA A 217 6.44 -6.11 -10.42
CA ALA A 217 6.94 -4.76 -10.32
C ALA A 217 7.51 -4.49 -8.92
N GLN A 218 8.65 -3.81 -8.85
CA GLN A 218 9.16 -3.30 -7.57
C GLN A 218 9.84 -1.94 -7.69
N ILE A 219 9.74 -1.12 -6.64
CA ILE A 219 10.50 0.13 -6.50
C ILE A 219 12.00 -0.20 -6.62
N PRO A 220 12.78 0.49 -7.47
CA PRO A 220 14.18 0.14 -7.74
C PRO A 220 15.07 0.09 -6.50
N GLU A 221 14.76 0.89 -5.48
CA GLU A 221 15.46 0.99 -4.20
C GLU A 221 15.09 -0.13 -3.21
N ALA A 222 14.06 -0.93 -3.48
CA ALA A 222 13.57 -1.95 -2.56
C ALA A 222 14.60 -3.06 -2.36
N ARG A 223 14.67 -3.56 -1.13
CA ARG A 223 15.54 -4.66 -0.72
C ARG A 223 14.79 -5.55 0.26
N ASN A 224 14.62 -6.83 -0.05
CA ASN A 224 14.09 -7.80 0.90
C ASN A 224 14.64 -9.21 0.64
N TRP A 225 14.26 -10.17 1.49
CA TRP A 225 14.77 -11.54 1.46
C TRP A 225 14.31 -12.36 0.24
N LEU A 226 13.40 -11.84 -0.59
CA LEU A 226 12.95 -12.50 -1.81
C LEU A 226 13.82 -12.12 -3.02
N MET A 227 14.46 -10.94 -2.97
CA MET A 227 15.06 -10.28 -4.15
C MET A 227 16.55 -10.57 -4.25
N GLY A 228 16.93 -11.21 -5.36
CA GLY A 228 18.30 -11.46 -5.76
C GLY A 228 18.48 -11.16 -7.25
N PHE A 229 19.53 -11.71 -7.86
CA PHE A 229 19.76 -11.54 -9.29
C PHE A 229 20.75 -12.57 -9.86
N ARG A 230 20.73 -12.70 -11.19
CA ARG A 230 21.76 -13.37 -11.98
C ARG A 230 22.32 -12.42 -13.04
N VAL A 231 23.47 -12.76 -13.60
CA VAL A 231 24.25 -11.86 -14.46
C VAL A 231 24.34 -12.41 -15.88
N VAL A 232 24.33 -11.53 -16.88
CA VAL A 232 24.67 -11.86 -18.27
C VAL A 232 25.94 -11.16 -18.72
N ILE A 233 26.61 -11.74 -19.72
CA ILE A 233 27.74 -11.13 -20.43
C ILE A 233 27.31 -10.80 -21.85
N GLY A 234 27.44 -9.53 -22.22
CA GLY A 234 27.11 -9.00 -23.52
C GLY A 234 26.62 -7.56 -23.44
N GLU A 235 26.79 -6.83 -24.53
CA GLU A 235 26.16 -5.52 -24.70
C GLU A 235 24.63 -5.67 -24.75
N LEU A 236 23.92 -4.58 -24.53
CA LEU A 236 22.53 -4.52 -24.98
C LEU A 236 22.51 -4.48 -26.52
N PRO A 237 21.57 -5.14 -27.20
CA PRO A 237 21.50 -5.13 -28.65
C PRO A 237 21.46 -3.68 -29.20
N GLU A 238 22.23 -3.40 -30.26
CA GLU A 238 22.22 -2.09 -30.92
C GLU A 238 20.84 -1.78 -31.49
N GLN A 239 20.25 -2.76 -32.19
CA GLN A 239 18.87 -2.75 -32.64
C GLN A 239 17.97 -3.31 -31.54
N ARG A 240 17.64 -2.47 -30.57
CA ARG A 240 16.73 -2.80 -29.47
C ARG A 240 15.39 -2.11 -29.60
N TYR A 241 14.35 -2.81 -29.16
CA TYR A 241 13.03 -2.21 -28.99
C TYR A 241 12.90 -1.64 -27.58
N VAL A 242 12.69 -0.33 -27.49
CA VAL A 242 12.37 0.37 -26.24
C VAL A 242 10.91 0.77 -26.32
N TYR A 243 10.11 0.34 -25.34
CA TYR A 243 8.74 0.81 -25.24
C TYR A 243 8.76 2.28 -24.86
N THR A 244 8.04 3.12 -25.60
CA THR A 244 7.84 4.51 -25.22
C THR A 244 6.69 4.57 -24.23
N CYS A 245 6.96 5.05 -23.02
CA CYS A 245 5.90 5.33 -22.05
C CYS A 245 5.03 6.49 -22.59
N GLN A 246 3.86 6.17 -23.17
CA GLN A 246 3.02 7.17 -23.86
C GLN A 246 2.16 8.01 -22.92
N GLU A 247 1.83 7.48 -21.75
CA GLU A 247 1.07 8.17 -20.71
C GLU A 247 1.84 8.09 -19.40
N ARG A 248 1.78 9.14 -18.57
CA ARG A 248 2.22 8.99 -17.19
C ARG A 248 1.24 8.01 -16.52
N PRO A 249 1.66 6.80 -16.13
CA PRO A 249 0.83 5.99 -15.25
C PRO A 249 0.45 6.88 -14.05
N ASN A 250 -0.78 6.79 -13.57
CA ASN A 250 -1.35 7.63 -12.51
C ASN A 250 -1.91 8.99 -12.95
N ARG A 251 -2.25 9.16 -14.23
CA ARG A 251 -3.02 10.34 -14.64
C ARG A 251 -4.50 10.17 -14.29
N ILE A 252 -5.03 11.09 -13.49
CA ILE A 252 -6.46 11.23 -13.23
C ILE A 252 -6.95 12.46 -13.98
N ASN A 253 -8.19 12.45 -14.46
CA ASN A 253 -8.77 13.66 -15.07
C ASN A 253 -8.93 14.72 -13.98
N VAL A 254 -8.33 15.89 -14.23
CA VAL A 254 -8.38 17.05 -13.34
C VAL A 254 -8.81 18.24 -14.15
N VAL A 255 -9.82 18.95 -13.63
CA VAL A 255 -10.22 20.26 -14.14
C VAL A 255 -9.43 21.31 -13.35
N ASP A 256 -8.47 21.96 -14.01
CA ASP A 256 -7.56 22.96 -13.42
C ASP A 256 -8.25 24.33 -13.17
N VAL A 257 -9.56 24.33 -12.97
CA VAL A 257 -10.31 25.53 -12.60
C VAL A 257 -10.47 25.52 -11.10
N LYS A 258 -9.86 26.50 -10.43
CA LYS A 258 -10.15 26.75 -9.02
C LYS A 258 -11.62 27.12 -8.90
N ALA A 259 -12.40 26.30 -8.20
CA ALA A 259 -13.79 26.63 -7.94
C ALA A 259 -13.85 27.97 -7.19
N GLU A 260 -14.84 28.82 -7.50
CA GLU A 260 -15.15 29.91 -6.58
C GLU A 260 -15.49 29.29 -5.23
N VAL A 261 -14.82 29.76 -4.18
CA VAL A 261 -15.01 29.23 -2.83
C VAL A 261 -16.42 29.65 -2.38
N GLU A 262 -17.41 28.79 -2.60
CA GLU A 262 -18.72 28.99 -2.02
C GLU A 262 -18.56 29.00 -0.50
N LYS A 263 -18.98 30.10 0.11
CA LYS A 263 -18.99 30.23 1.56
C LYS A 263 -19.96 29.20 2.12
N VAL A 264 -19.47 28.41 3.07
CA VAL A 264 -20.31 27.50 3.85
C VAL A 264 -21.41 28.31 4.56
N PRO A 265 -22.64 27.76 4.67
CA PRO A 265 -23.71 28.45 5.38
C PRO A 265 -23.28 28.85 6.80
N GLU A 266 -23.64 30.06 7.22
CA GLU A 266 -23.42 30.54 8.59
C GLU A 266 -24.37 29.88 9.60
N GLN A 267 -25.45 29.26 9.11
CA GLN A 267 -26.40 28.49 9.91
C GLN A 267 -25.98 27.03 9.99
N PRO A 268 -26.43 26.27 11.01
CA PRO A 268 -26.27 24.82 11.06
C PRO A 268 -26.60 24.15 9.72
N TYR A 269 -25.65 23.40 9.19
CA TYR A 269 -25.76 22.72 7.90
C TYR A 269 -25.31 21.27 7.99
N PHE A 270 -26.14 20.37 7.47
CA PHE A 270 -25.84 18.96 7.25
C PHE A 270 -26.43 18.55 5.90
N ALA A 271 -25.60 18.09 4.96
CA ALA A 271 -26.06 17.65 3.66
C ALA A 271 -26.59 16.22 3.71
N LYS A 272 -27.49 15.88 2.77
CA LYS A 272 -27.87 14.48 2.54
C LYS A 272 -26.60 13.66 2.21
N PRO A 273 -26.34 12.53 2.89
CA PRO A 273 -25.17 11.69 2.61
C PRO A 273 -25.12 11.21 1.16
N GLN A 274 -23.91 11.15 0.61
CA GLN A 274 -23.65 10.72 -0.76
C GLN A 274 -22.76 9.48 -0.78
N SER A 275 -22.98 8.57 -1.72
CA SER A 275 -22.01 7.48 -1.96
C SER A 275 -20.85 8.00 -2.82
N PHE A 276 -19.62 7.78 -2.35
CA PHE A 276 -18.40 8.10 -3.12
C PHE A 276 -17.80 6.87 -3.83
N VAL A 277 -18.14 5.66 -3.38
CA VAL A 277 -17.73 4.41 -4.04
C VAL A 277 -18.69 4.13 -5.21
N LYS A 278 -18.37 4.73 -6.36
CA LYS A 278 -19.13 4.60 -7.62
C LYS A 278 -18.37 3.72 -8.60
N LEU A 279 -18.45 2.41 -8.37
CA LEU A 279 -17.74 1.40 -9.15
C LEU A 279 -18.69 0.61 -10.05
N HIS A 280 -18.18 0.23 -11.21
CA HIS A 280 -18.72 -0.88 -12.00
C HIS A 280 -17.90 -2.11 -11.61
N TYR A 281 -18.52 -3.13 -11.03
CA TYR A 281 -17.84 -4.35 -10.50
C TYR A 281 -17.34 -5.30 -11.60
N ASP A 282 -16.92 -4.73 -12.73
CA ASP A 282 -16.14 -5.43 -13.73
C ASP A 282 -14.66 -5.24 -13.39
N TYR A 283 -13.81 -6.10 -13.96
CA TYR A 283 -12.37 -5.86 -13.93
C TYR A 283 -12.08 -4.41 -14.39
N PRO A 284 -11.34 -3.59 -13.64
CA PRO A 284 -10.30 -3.91 -12.64
C PRO A 284 -10.68 -3.80 -11.15
N PHE A 285 -11.97 -3.79 -10.78
CA PHE A 285 -12.41 -3.55 -9.39
C PHE A 285 -12.86 -4.83 -8.68
N GLY A 286 -12.47 -4.96 -7.42
CA GLY A 286 -12.88 -6.05 -6.53
C GLY A 286 -14.17 -5.75 -5.75
N PRO A 287 -14.83 -6.77 -5.19
CA PRO A 287 -16.02 -6.64 -4.36
C PRO A 287 -15.72 -6.11 -2.94
N HIS A 288 -14.46 -6.17 -2.50
CA HIS A 288 -14.02 -5.65 -1.21
C HIS A 288 -13.42 -4.25 -1.38
N ASN A 289 -14.10 -3.22 -0.84
CA ASN A 289 -13.68 -1.81 -0.96
C ASN A 289 -13.62 -1.14 0.41
N HIS A 290 -12.43 -0.68 0.83
CA HIS A 290 -12.21 -0.27 2.23
C HIS A 290 -10.90 0.53 2.43
N GLN A 291 -10.61 0.92 3.69
CA GLN A 291 -9.52 1.83 4.09
C GLN A 291 -9.43 3.10 3.24
N PRO A 292 -10.45 3.98 3.29
CA PRO A 292 -10.43 5.18 2.48
C PRO A 292 -9.46 6.23 3.03
N ALA A 293 -9.04 7.15 2.18
CA ALA A 293 -8.36 8.40 2.54
C ALA A 293 -9.01 9.54 1.76
N ILE A 294 -9.00 10.76 2.32
CA ILE A 294 -9.55 11.95 1.67
C ILE A 294 -8.66 13.16 1.91
N THR A 295 -8.48 13.98 0.88
CA THR A 295 -7.83 15.29 1.02
C THR A 295 -8.47 16.33 0.12
N GLU A 296 -8.37 17.59 0.52
CA GLU A 296 -8.68 18.73 -0.35
C GLU A 296 -7.51 18.95 -1.32
N LEU A 297 -7.83 19.35 -2.54
CA LEU A 297 -6.84 19.67 -3.57
C LEU A 297 -6.68 21.19 -3.73
N PRO A 298 -5.57 21.68 -4.32
CA PRO A 298 -5.34 23.11 -4.47
C PRO A 298 -6.41 23.91 -5.25
N ASN A 299 -7.22 23.22 -6.06
CA ASN A 299 -8.34 23.83 -6.79
C ASN A 299 -9.67 23.86 -5.99
N GLY A 300 -9.69 23.31 -4.77
CA GLY A 300 -10.84 23.24 -3.86
C GLY A 300 -11.62 21.91 -3.93
N ASP A 301 -11.44 21.11 -4.98
CA ASP A 301 -12.06 19.78 -5.06
C ASP A 301 -11.49 18.84 -4.00
N LEU A 302 -12.18 17.72 -3.78
CA LEU A 302 -11.67 16.66 -2.91
C LEU A 302 -11.28 15.45 -3.73
N MET A 303 -10.28 14.73 -3.26
CA MET A 303 -9.89 13.43 -3.78
C MET A 303 -10.04 12.41 -2.68
N ALA A 304 -10.73 11.31 -2.99
CA ALA A 304 -10.80 10.14 -2.14
C ALA A 304 -10.17 8.94 -2.84
N ILE A 305 -9.42 8.14 -2.10
CA ILE A 305 -8.87 6.86 -2.54
C ILE A 305 -9.20 5.78 -1.51
N TRP A 306 -9.25 4.53 -1.94
CA TRP A 306 -9.48 3.36 -1.08
C TRP A 306 -8.94 2.12 -1.80
N TYR A 307 -8.61 1.07 -1.08
CA TYR A 307 -8.24 -0.17 -1.76
C TYR A 307 -9.47 -0.92 -2.26
N THR A 308 -9.28 -1.64 -3.37
CA THR A 308 -10.24 -2.54 -4.01
C THR A 308 -9.56 -3.89 -4.23
N THR A 309 -10.16 -4.97 -3.74
CA THR A 309 -9.54 -6.30 -3.64
C THR A 309 -10.59 -7.40 -3.51
N ASP A 310 -10.17 -8.66 -3.58
CA ASP A 310 -10.98 -9.82 -3.23
C ASP A 310 -10.62 -10.35 -1.83
N THR A 311 -9.33 -10.44 -1.51
CA THR A 311 -8.85 -11.16 -0.31
C THR A 311 -8.09 -10.30 0.70
N GLU A 312 -7.81 -9.02 0.41
CA GLU A 312 -6.95 -8.10 1.20
C GLU A 312 -5.48 -8.55 1.35
N GLU A 313 -5.21 -9.86 1.37
CA GLU A 313 -3.88 -10.46 1.55
C GLU A 313 -3.16 -10.72 0.22
N GLY A 314 -3.90 -11.01 -0.85
CA GLY A 314 -3.31 -11.35 -2.13
C GLY A 314 -2.66 -10.18 -2.87
N ARG A 315 -1.97 -10.51 -3.96
CA ARG A 315 -1.22 -9.55 -4.79
C ARG A 315 -2.10 -8.74 -5.74
N GLU A 316 -3.42 -8.96 -5.71
CA GLU A 316 -4.39 -8.31 -6.58
C GLU A 316 -4.81 -6.92 -6.13
N LEU A 317 -4.53 -6.55 -4.88
CA LEU A 317 -5.02 -5.33 -4.26
C LEU A 317 -4.59 -4.08 -5.05
N ARG A 318 -5.56 -3.20 -5.33
CA ARG A 318 -5.37 -1.95 -6.08
C ARG A 318 -5.93 -0.78 -5.31
N TYR A 319 -5.56 0.44 -5.69
CA TYR A 319 -6.29 1.62 -5.27
C TYR A 319 -7.27 2.06 -6.33
N ALA A 320 -8.52 2.23 -5.93
CA ALA A 320 -9.50 3.03 -6.65
C ALA A 320 -9.48 4.46 -6.13
N GLY A 321 -9.90 5.41 -6.96
CA GLY A 321 -10.03 6.80 -6.59
C GLY A 321 -11.20 7.49 -7.28
N SER A 322 -11.77 8.47 -6.60
CA SER A 322 -12.82 9.35 -7.13
C SER A 322 -12.59 10.79 -6.67
N ARG A 323 -13.12 11.73 -7.43
CA ARG A 323 -13.03 13.17 -7.17
C ARG A 323 -14.41 13.73 -6.85
N PHE A 324 -14.48 14.59 -5.84
CA PHE A 324 -15.66 15.38 -5.52
C PHE A 324 -15.48 16.78 -6.09
N SER A 325 -16.32 17.15 -7.05
CA SER A 325 -16.31 18.50 -7.58
C SER A 325 -17.07 19.44 -6.64
N GLN A 326 -16.42 20.50 -6.18
CA GLN A 326 -17.11 21.54 -5.40
C GLN A 326 -18.14 22.29 -6.24
N GLN A 327 -17.92 22.40 -7.56
CA GLN A 327 -18.82 23.12 -8.44
C GLN A 327 -20.15 22.36 -8.65
N THR A 328 -20.09 21.04 -8.83
CA THR A 328 -21.29 20.22 -9.06
C THR A 328 -21.83 19.57 -7.79
N GLN A 329 -21.06 19.62 -6.68
CA GLN A 329 -21.36 18.96 -5.41
C GLN A 329 -21.61 17.44 -5.56
N THR A 330 -20.85 16.79 -6.46
CA THR A 330 -20.99 15.37 -6.77
C THR A 330 -19.66 14.65 -6.92
N TRP A 331 -19.64 13.37 -6.56
CA TRP A 331 -18.54 12.44 -6.88
C TRP A 331 -18.60 11.95 -8.33
N GLU A 332 -17.44 11.91 -8.98
CA GLU A 332 -17.25 11.25 -10.28
C GLU A 332 -17.30 9.72 -10.14
N PRO A 333 -17.54 8.96 -11.23
CA PRO A 333 -17.27 7.52 -11.23
C PRO A 333 -15.82 7.23 -10.82
N ALA A 334 -15.60 6.17 -10.05
CA ALA A 334 -14.25 5.81 -9.64
C ALA A 334 -13.43 5.25 -10.82
N SER A 335 -12.11 5.44 -10.72
CA SER A 335 -11.12 4.91 -11.64
C SER A 335 -9.99 4.25 -10.85
N ILE A 336 -9.15 3.46 -11.51
CA ILE A 336 -7.92 2.95 -10.88
C ILE A 336 -6.98 4.12 -10.62
N PHE A 337 -6.65 4.33 -9.34
CA PHE A 337 -5.77 5.38 -8.87
C PHE A 337 -4.30 4.98 -8.94
N TRP A 338 -3.99 3.76 -8.49
CA TRP A 338 -2.63 3.22 -8.52
C TRP A 338 -2.63 1.70 -8.36
N VAL A 339 -1.68 1.06 -9.03
CA VAL A 339 -1.44 -0.38 -8.98
C VAL A 339 0.06 -0.60 -8.96
N MET A 340 0.49 -1.57 -8.16
CA MET A 340 1.82 -2.15 -8.23
C MET A 340 1.66 -3.62 -8.61
N PRO A 341 1.92 -3.96 -9.88
CA PRO A 341 1.61 -5.31 -10.37
C PRO A 341 2.35 -6.40 -9.61
N ASP A 342 1.59 -7.45 -9.29
CA ASP A 342 2.03 -8.61 -8.52
C ASP A 342 2.62 -8.24 -7.14
N ARG A 343 2.09 -7.18 -6.52
CA ARG A 343 2.44 -6.73 -5.16
C ARG A 343 1.21 -6.21 -4.42
N ASN A 344 1.10 -6.57 -3.15
CA ASN A 344 0.05 -6.01 -2.30
C ASN A 344 0.43 -4.60 -1.83
N ILE A 345 -0.38 -3.60 -2.19
CA ILE A 345 -0.21 -2.20 -1.77
C ILE A 345 -1.18 -1.86 -0.64
N HIS A 346 -0.86 -2.29 0.58
CA HIS A 346 -1.81 -2.26 1.68
C HIS A 346 -1.77 -0.97 2.50
N GLY A 347 -2.92 -0.34 2.71
CA GLY A 347 -3.09 0.88 3.52
C GLY A 347 -2.60 2.15 2.85
N CYS A 348 -3.41 3.21 2.90
CA CYS A 348 -3.14 4.47 2.20
C CYS A 348 -3.50 5.72 3.00
N ASP A 349 -2.89 6.83 2.59
CA ASP A 349 -3.27 8.17 2.98
C ASP A 349 -3.10 9.20 1.85
N LEU A 350 -3.87 10.28 1.94
CA LEU A 350 -3.74 11.47 1.10
C LEU A 350 -3.60 12.70 2.00
N PHE A 351 -2.57 13.49 1.75
CA PHE A 351 -2.28 14.68 2.55
C PHE A 351 -1.88 15.85 1.67
N TRP A 352 -2.64 16.94 1.67
CA TRP A 352 -2.24 18.19 1.03
C TRP A 352 -1.53 19.09 2.03
N ASP A 353 -0.22 19.27 1.84
CA ASP A 353 0.54 20.30 2.55
C ASP A 353 0.27 21.65 1.90
N LYS A 354 -0.52 22.47 2.60
CA LYS A 354 -0.93 23.79 2.12
C LYS A 354 0.24 24.77 2.02
N GLU A 355 1.29 24.59 2.81
CA GLU A 355 2.44 25.50 2.84
C GLU A 355 3.34 25.30 1.61
N SER A 356 3.68 24.04 1.31
CA SER A 356 4.47 23.68 0.13
C SER A 356 3.63 23.55 -1.14
N ASN A 357 2.30 23.49 -0.99
CA ASN A 357 1.33 23.22 -2.05
C ASN A 357 1.59 21.88 -2.76
N ILE A 358 1.99 20.86 -1.99
CA ILE A 358 2.25 19.50 -2.47
C ILE A 358 1.15 18.56 -1.96
N VAL A 359 0.61 17.73 -2.85
CA VAL A 359 -0.28 16.63 -2.46
C VAL A 359 0.53 15.34 -2.36
N TYR A 360 0.52 14.72 -1.19
CA TYR A 360 1.19 13.45 -0.92
C TYR A 360 0.20 12.29 -1.02
N HIS A 361 0.63 11.21 -1.64
CA HIS A 361 0.01 9.89 -1.52
C HIS A 361 1.01 8.98 -0.81
N ILE A 362 0.61 8.44 0.33
CA ILE A 362 1.45 7.62 1.21
C ILE A 362 0.82 6.23 1.28
N THR A 363 1.61 5.18 1.18
CA THR A 363 1.11 3.81 1.03
C THR A 363 2.06 2.78 1.62
N GLY A 364 1.49 1.70 2.13
CA GLY A 364 2.24 0.48 2.38
C GLY A 364 2.50 -0.28 1.08
N ILE A 365 3.66 -0.93 0.98
CA ILE A 365 4.07 -1.80 -0.12
C ILE A 365 4.59 -3.09 0.49
N ALA A 366 3.90 -4.20 0.21
CA ALA A 366 4.32 -5.50 0.68
C ALA A 366 5.51 -6.05 -0.12
N ALA A 367 6.26 -6.96 0.50
CA ALA A 367 7.29 -7.73 -0.18
C ALA A 367 6.68 -8.64 -1.27
N ALA A 368 5.48 -9.17 -1.02
CA ALA A 368 4.76 -10.19 -1.80
C ALA A 368 3.25 -10.16 -1.43
N GLU A 369 2.61 -11.33 -1.22
CA GLU A 369 1.38 -11.46 -0.44
C GLU A 369 1.58 -10.89 0.97
N ASN A 370 0.49 -10.44 1.59
CA ASN A 370 0.59 -9.72 2.85
C ASN A 370 -0.52 -10.08 3.83
N ASP A 371 -0.13 -10.75 4.91
CA ASP A 371 -0.92 -10.94 6.12
C ASP A 371 -0.61 -9.87 7.20
N GLY A 372 -0.01 -8.74 6.78
CA GLY A 372 0.31 -7.61 7.64
C GLY A 372 1.73 -7.56 8.19
N LYS A 373 2.63 -8.45 7.75
CA LYS A 373 3.93 -8.66 8.41
C LYS A 373 5.14 -8.12 7.66
N SER A 374 4.98 -7.75 6.39
CA SER A 374 6.09 -7.59 5.44
C SER A 374 5.89 -6.37 4.54
N ILE A 375 5.65 -5.19 5.14
CA ILE A 375 5.24 -3.97 4.46
C ILE A 375 6.29 -2.88 4.69
N ALA A 376 6.77 -2.28 3.60
CA ALA A 376 7.55 -1.04 3.60
C ALA A 376 6.63 0.16 3.36
N VAL A 377 7.06 1.36 3.77
CA VAL A 377 6.26 2.59 3.59
C VAL A 377 6.87 3.43 2.49
N ALA A 378 6.07 3.79 1.49
CA ALA A 378 6.48 4.68 0.41
C ALA A 378 5.53 5.87 0.29
N LEU A 379 6.02 6.92 -0.36
CA LEU A 379 5.23 8.07 -0.73
C LEU A 379 5.53 8.52 -2.16
N ARG A 380 4.58 9.24 -2.75
CA ARG A 380 4.72 9.95 -4.03
C ARG A 380 4.03 11.31 -3.94
N GLU A 381 4.44 12.23 -4.79
CA GLU A 381 4.07 13.64 -4.70
C GLU A 381 3.36 14.08 -5.98
N SER A 382 2.37 14.97 -5.84
CA SER A 382 1.72 15.67 -6.94
C SER A 382 1.83 17.18 -6.76
N TYR A 383 2.17 17.83 -7.86
CA TYR A 383 2.39 19.28 -7.97
C TYR A 383 1.32 19.95 -8.84
N ASP A 384 0.32 19.19 -9.30
CA ASP A 384 -0.67 19.57 -10.31
C ASP A 384 -2.07 19.06 -9.93
N CYS A 385 -2.45 19.26 -8.66
CA CYS A 385 -3.78 18.95 -8.14
C CYS A 385 -4.19 17.47 -8.26
N GLY A 386 -3.25 16.56 -8.02
CA GLY A 386 -3.47 15.11 -8.08
C GLY A 386 -3.51 14.54 -9.51
N ARG A 387 -3.19 15.36 -10.52
CA ARG A 387 -3.25 14.95 -11.92
C ARG A 387 -2.10 14.03 -12.31
N THR A 388 -0.89 14.32 -11.87
CA THR A 388 0.28 13.46 -12.09
C THR A 388 1.09 13.31 -10.80
N TRP A 389 1.82 12.20 -10.71
CA TRP A 389 2.55 11.82 -9.51
C TRP A 389 4.00 11.49 -9.84
N THR A 390 4.92 11.80 -8.93
CA THR A 390 6.33 11.40 -9.03
C THR A 390 6.49 9.88 -8.94
N ALA A 391 7.69 9.39 -9.28
CA ALA A 391 8.10 8.05 -8.86
C ALA A 391 8.03 7.93 -7.32
N PRO A 392 7.65 6.77 -6.79
CA PRO A 392 7.57 6.57 -5.35
C PRO A 392 8.97 6.53 -4.74
N ARG A 393 9.08 7.02 -3.50
CA ARG A 393 10.28 6.90 -2.67
C ARG A 393 9.92 6.36 -1.30
N PHE A 394 10.84 5.65 -0.66
CA PHE A 394 10.58 5.11 0.68
C PHE A 394 10.57 6.21 1.75
N VAL A 395 9.54 6.15 2.61
CA VAL A 395 9.57 6.66 3.99
C VAL A 395 10.37 5.70 4.84
N CYS A 396 10.10 4.40 4.70
CA CYS A 396 10.82 3.32 5.34
C CYS A 396 10.99 2.18 4.34
N ALA A 397 12.23 1.86 3.96
CA ALA A 397 12.54 0.79 3.02
C ALA A 397 12.61 -0.60 3.69
N GLU A 398 12.42 -0.67 5.01
CA GLU A 398 12.39 -1.93 5.74
C GLU A 398 11.02 -2.59 5.60
N PHE A 399 11.02 -3.83 5.09
CA PHE A 399 9.82 -4.65 4.99
C PHE A 399 9.56 -5.33 6.32
N GLY A 400 8.60 -4.80 7.09
CA GLY A 400 8.24 -5.31 8.41
C GLY A 400 6.76 -5.14 8.75
N HIS A 401 6.39 -5.36 10.00
CA HIS A 401 4.98 -5.36 10.43
C HIS A 401 4.43 -3.99 10.82
N ARG A 402 5.20 -2.90 10.57
CA ARG A 402 4.91 -1.51 10.98
C ARG A 402 4.67 -0.59 9.78
N GLY A 403 4.18 -1.14 8.67
CA GLY A 403 4.14 -0.46 7.37
C GLY A 403 2.75 -0.22 6.79
N GLN A 404 1.67 -0.67 7.44
CA GLN A 404 0.32 -0.45 6.93
C GLN A 404 -0.13 0.98 7.24
N VAL A 405 -0.18 1.83 6.22
CA VAL A 405 -0.47 3.27 6.38
C VAL A 405 -1.92 3.50 6.80
N ILE A 406 -2.12 4.47 7.71
CA ILE A 406 -3.42 4.90 8.21
C ILE A 406 -3.71 6.30 7.69
N SER A 407 -4.96 6.58 7.29
CA SER A 407 -5.37 7.92 6.87
C SER A 407 -5.48 8.88 8.06
N SER A 408 -4.35 9.43 8.49
CA SER A 408 -4.24 10.37 9.61
C SER A 408 -2.91 11.14 9.63
N THR A 409 -2.23 11.30 8.49
CA THR A 409 -1.00 12.10 8.41
C THR A 409 -1.26 13.53 8.88
N ILE A 410 -0.36 14.05 9.71
CA ILE A 410 -0.40 15.44 10.16
C ILE A 410 0.95 16.12 9.92
N LYS A 411 0.89 17.43 9.69
CA LYS A 411 2.04 18.33 9.79
C LYS A 411 1.80 19.24 10.99
N THR A 412 2.71 19.18 11.95
CA THR A 412 2.65 19.97 13.19
C THR A 412 3.08 21.41 12.94
N SER A 413 2.75 22.29 13.88
CA SER A 413 3.01 23.73 13.81
C SER A 413 4.50 24.09 13.76
N ASP A 414 5.38 23.19 14.22
CA ASP A 414 6.84 23.32 14.09
C ASP A 414 7.39 22.78 12.74
N GLY A 415 6.51 22.33 11.85
CA GLY A 415 6.83 21.86 10.50
C GLY A 415 7.09 20.36 10.38
N ARG A 416 7.06 19.58 11.48
CA ARG A 416 7.30 18.13 11.42
C ARG A 416 6.10 17.38 10.88
N PHE A 417 6.36 16.42 10.00
CA PHE A 417 5.41 15.44 9.48
C PHE A 417 5.37 14.20 10.35
N LEU A 418 4.16 13.70 10.61
CA LEU A 418 3.92 12.41 11.25
C LEU A 418 3.06 11.54 10.33
N VAL A 419 3.60 10.39 9.94
CA VAL A 419 2.88 9.34 9.20
C VAL A 419 2.60 8.19 10.16
N LEU A 420 1.32 7.85 10.32
CA LEU A 420 0.87 6.80 11.23
C LEU A 420 0.71 5.49 10.47
N CYS A 421 1.22 4.39 11.03
CA CYS A 421 1.13 3.06 10.44
C CYS A 421 0.76 2.02 11.48
N ASP A 422 -0.07 1.04 11.12
CA ASP A 422 -0.38 -0.06 12.02
C ASP A 422 0.84 -0.95 12.24
N ASP A 423 1.06 -1.28 13.51
CA ASP A 423 1.89 -2.40 13.94
C ASP A 423 0.97 -3.61 14.15
N LEU A 424 0.73 -4.37 13.07
CA LEU A 424 -0.21 -5.49 13.09
C LEU A 424 0.26 -6.68 13.94
N LYS A 425 1.56 -6.80 14.19
CA LYS A 425 2.11 -7.84 15.07
C LYS A 425 1.84 -7.50 16.54
N ASN A 426 2.05 -6.25 16.93
CA ASN A 426 1.98 -5.85 18.33
C ASN A 426 0.66 -5.16 18.71
N TRP A 427 -0.23 -4.90 17.73
CA TRP A 427 -1.52 -4.24 17.85
C TRP A 427 -1.44 -2.75 18.26
N GLY A 428 -0.36 -2.04 17.93
CA GLY A 428 -0.21 -0.60 18.16
C GLY A 428 -0.16 0.20 16.87
N THR A 429 0.05 1.52 16.96
CA THR A 429 0.32 2.36 15.78
C THR A 429 1.71 2.98 15.87
N ALA A 430 2.59 2.57 14.96
CA ALA A 430 3.89 3.17 14.72
C ALA A 430 3.75 4.58 14.14
N VAL A 431 4.76 5.42 14.38
CA VAL A 431 4.80 6.82 13.93
C VAL A 431 6.13 7.06 13.23
N TYR A 432 6.09 7.39 11.94
CA TYR A 432 7.25 7.86 11.21
C TYR A 432 7.29 9.38 11.26
N ILE A 433 8.40 9.94 11.74
CA ILE A 433 8.58 11.38 11.94
C ILE A 433 9.60 11.91 10.93
N SER A 434 9.31 13.06 10.34
CA SER A 434 10.25 13.79 9.47
C SER A 434 10.18 15.29 9.70
N SER A 435 11.31 15.98 9.68
CA SER A 435 11.39 17.44 9.75
C SER A 435 11.47 18.12 8.37
N ASP A 436 11.74 17.35 7.31
CA ASP A 436 11.98 17.85 5.95
C ASP A 436 11.09 17.17 4.89
N GLY A 437 10.30 16.16 5.29
CA GLY A 437 9.51 15.30 4.41
C GLY A 437 10.35 14.30 3.62
N VAL A 438 11.67 14.29 3.76
CA VAL A 438 12.62 13.48 2.98
C VAL A 438 13.23 12.38 3.85
N SER A 439 13.74 12.76 5.02
CA SER A 439 14.40 11.90 5.98
C SER A 439 13.42 11.50 7.08
N TRP A 440 13.25 10.21 7.30
CA TRP A 440 12.24 9.68 8.22
C TRP A 440 12.87 8.79 9.30
N PHE A 441 12.25 8.78 10.46
CA PHE A 441 12.66 7.97 11.61
C PHE A 441 11.44 7.37 12.31
N ASP A 442 11.53 6.09 12.70
CA ASP A 442 10.54 5.40 13.55
C ASP A 442 11.09 5.34 14.99
N PRO A 443 10.55 6.12 15.95
CA PRO A 443 10.99 6.10 17.35
C PRO A 443 10.80 4.76 18.05
N GLY A 444 9.87 3.94 17.58
CA GLY A 444 9.62 2.62 18.15
C GLY A 444 10.41 1.50 17.51
N LYS A 445 11.24 1.80 16.50
CA LYS A 445 12.15 0.80 15.92
C LYS A 445 13.09 0.26 17.00
N ASP A 446 13.26 -1.06 17.01
CA ASP A 446 14.07 -1.80 17.99
C ASP A 446 13.67 -1.63 19.46
N GLN A 447 12.52 -0.99 19.74
CA GLN A 447 11.97 -0.86 21.09
C GLN A 447 11.09 -2.07 21.47
N PRO A 448 11.05 -2.47 22.75
CA PRO A 448 10.17 -3.54 23.19
C PRO A 448 8.70 -3.12 23.11
N LYS A 449 7.81 -4.11 22.99
CA LYS A 449 6.36 -3.88 23.06
C LYS A 449 5.97 -3.16 24.36
N PRO A 450 5.39 -1.95 24.29
CA PRO A 450 4.79 -1.27 25.42
C PRO A 450 3.65 -2.07 26.03
N ARG A 451 3.48 -1.85 27.33
CA ARG A 451 2.27 -2.22 28.04
C ARG A 451 1.25 -1.09 27.87
N PHE A 452 0.18 -1.35 27.13
CA PHE A 452 -0.93 -0.41 27.00
C PHE A 452 -1.82 -0.44 28.25
N ALA A 453 -1.47 0.36 29.25
CA ALA A 453 -2.22 0.49 30.49
C ALA A 453 -2.16 1.93 31.02
N GLU A 454 -3.12 2.28 31.89
CA GLU A 454 -3.25 3.61 32.48
C GLU A 454 -1.93 4.10 33.09
N GLY A 455 -1.46 5.26 32.64
CA GLY A 455 -0.26 5.94 33.14
C GLY A 455 1.08 5.43 32.58
N GLU A 456 1.10 4.25 31.94
CA GLU A 456 2.30 3.69 31.30
C GLU A 456 2.73 4.53 30.09
N VAL A 457 4.00 4.39 29.70
CA VAL A 457 4.61 5.11 28.57
C VAL A 457 5.28 4.13 27.62
N GLY A 458 5.15 4.36 26.32
CA GLY A 458 5.82 3.55 25.30
C GLY A 458 6.05 4.28 23.98
N ALA A 459 6.75 3.63 23.06
CA ALA A 459 7.26 4.23 21.82
C ALA A 459 6.25 4.24 20.65
N TRP A 460 5.01 3.84 20.87
CA TRP A 460 3.95 3.86 19.85
C TRP A 460 2.59 4.12 20.47
N ILE A 461 1.64 4.55 19.63
CA ILE A 461 0.27 4.87 20.04
C ILE A 461 -0.47 3.58 20.42
N ALA A 462 -1.31 3.64 21.46
CA ALA A 462 -2.12 2.52 21.90
C ALA A 462 -3.28 2.24 20.94
N GLY A 463 -3.35 1.01 20.44
CA GLY A 463 -4.32 0.56 19.44
C GLY A 463 -3.84 0.77 18.01
N ILE A 464 -4.51 0.10 17.07
CA ILE A 464 -4.32 0.24 15.60
C ILE A 464 -5.31 1.27 15.04
N HIS A 465 -5.19 1.62 13.76
CA HIS A 465 -5.99 2.62 13.05
C HIS A 465 -6.13 3.93 13.84
N ALA A 466 -5.03 4.34 14.47
CA ALA A 466 -5.04 5.53 15.30
C ALA A 466 -5.17 6.80 14.48
N SER A 467 -5.67 7.84 15.13
CA SER A 467 -5.66 9.20 14.62
C SER A 467 -5.06 10.15 15.66
N ALA A 468 -4.40 11.21 15.22
CA ALA A 468 -3.67 12.14 16.07
C ALA A 468 -3.90 13.60 15.69
N VAL A 469 -3.83 14.49 16.68
CA VAL A 469 -3.90 15.94 16.53
C VAL A 469 -2.86 16.62 17.41
N GLU A 470 -2.45 17.82 17.00
CA GLU A 470 -1.63 18.70 17.83
C GLU A 470 -2.50 19.55 18.77
N LEU A 471 -2.02 19.73 19.99
CA LEU A 471 -2.56 20.63 21.01
C LEU A 471 -1.87 22.00 20.92
N ASP A 472 -2.51 23.06 21.43
CA ASP A 472 -2.01 24.44 21.38
C ASP A 472 -0.65 24.61 22.08
N ASP A 473 -0.29 23.69 22.98
CA ASP A 473 1.01 23.66 23.67
C ASP A 473 2.06 22.79 22.97
N GLY A 474 1.78 22.32 21.74
CA GLY A 474 2.67 21.49 20.93
C GLY A 474 2.67 20.00 21.30
N ARG A 475 1.95 19.60 22.36
CA ARG A 475 1.75 18.17 22.66
C ARG A 475 0.87 17.52 21.60
N LEU A 476 0.98 16.20 21.47
CA LEU A 476 0.14 15.42 20.55
C LEU A 476 -0.86 14.59 21.34
N LEU A 477 -2.11 14.58 20.92
CA LEU A 477 -3.16 13.70 21.40
C LEU A 477 -3.52 12.72 20.30
N ALA A 478 -3.53 11.43 20.62
CA ALA A 478 -3.94 10.36 19.72
C ALA A 478 -4.96 9.42 20.37
N ALA A 479 -5.76 8.79 19.53
CA ALA A 479 -6.73 7.76 19.93
C ALA A 479 -6.66 6.57 18.97
N GLY A 480 -6.84 5.34 19.48
CA GLY A 480 -6.67 4.12 18.68
C GLY A 480 -7.79 3.09 18.85
N ARG A 481 -7.77 2.09 17.98
CA ARG A 481 -8.68 0.94 17.95
C ARG A 481 -8.10 -0.26 18.70
N GLY A 482 -8.90 -0.89 19.56
CA GLY A 482 -8.44 -1.99 20.40
C GLY A 482 -7.48 -1.51 21.49
N ASN A 483 -6.76 -2.44 22.13
CA ASN A 483 -5.91 -2.15 23.30
C ASN A 483 -6.58 -1.23 24.33
N ASN A 484 -7.85 -1.53 24.58
CA ASN A 484 -8.72 -0.74 25.45
C ASN A 484 -8.11 -0.63 26.85
N ILE A 485 -8.15 0.57 27.42
CA ILE A 485 -7.65 0.84 28.76
C ILE A 485 -8.87 1.00 29.67
N ASN A 486 -8.96 0.18 30.71
CA ASN A 486 -10.11 0.15 31.62
C ASN A 486 -11.47 0.01 30.89
N GLY A 487 -11.50 -0.74 29.79
CA GLY A 487 -12.71 -0.96 28.98
C GLY A 487 -13.11 0.21 28.08
N ARG A 488 -12.24 1.22 27.93
CA ARG A 488 -12.47 2.43 27.12
C ARG A 488 -11.51 2.53 25.95
N MET A 489 -11.87 3.32 24.95
CA MET A 489 -10.97 3.66 23.85
C MET A 489 -9.68 4.27 24.43
N PRO A 490 -8.49 3.78 24.02
CA PRO A 490 -7.24 4.31 24.55
C PRO A 490 -6.93 5.68 23.96
N PHE A 491 -6.58 6.63 24.83
CA PHE A 491 -5.90 7.86 24.45
C PHE A 491 -4.41 7.73 24.71
N SER A 492 -3.62 8.39 23.87
CA SER A 492 -2.16 8.45 23.93
C SER A 492 -1.72 9.90 23.82
N ILE A 493 -0.96 10.41 24.80
CA ILE A 493 -0.44 11.78 24.78
C ILE A 493 1.07 11.74 24.64
N SER A 494 1.61 12.50 23.69
CA SER A 494 3.06 12.70 23.54
C SER A 494 3.46 14.13 23.89
N GLU A 495 4.52 14.24 24.70
CA GLU A 495 5.12 15.53 25.12
C GLU A 495 6.47 15.79 24.46
N ASP A 496 7.00 14.80 23.73
CA ASP A 496 8.30 14.82 23.06
C ASP A 496 8.17 14.76 21.54
N GLY A 497 7.02 15.19 21.02
CA GLY A 497 6.78 15.31 19.60
C GLY A 497 6.58 13.98 18.87
N GLY A 498 6.12 12.95 19.57
CA GLY A 498 5.72 11.65 19.00
C GLY A 498 6.71 10.52 19.25
N HIS A 499 7.78 10.76 20.01
CA HIS A 499 8.78 9.73 20.33
C HIS A 499 8.25 8.75 21.38
N THR A 500 7.56 9.27 22.39
CA THR A 500 6.91 8.46 23.42
C THR A 500 5.49 8.94 23.70
N TRP A 501 4.68 8.02 24.20
CA TRP A 501 3.24 8.18 24.37
C TRP A 501 2.83 7.67 25.73
N ARG A 502 2.21 8.54 26.55
CA ARG A 502 1.56 8.16 27.81
C ARG A 502 0.13 7.75 27.56
N TYR A 503 -0.27 6.61 28.10
CA TYR A 503 -1.59 6.02 27.83
C TYR A 503 -2.61 6.29 28.93
N THR A 504 -3.84 6.61 28.54
CA THR A 504 -4.96 6.85 29.46
C THR A 504 -6.26 6.29 28.89
N ALA A 505 -7.16 5.86 29.75
CA ALA A 505 -8.55 5.60 29.37
C ALA A 505 -9.24 6.90 28.99
N SER A 506 -9.96 6.91 27.86
CA SER A 506 -10.86 8.00 27.51
C SER A 506 -12.27 7.80 28.09
N ASP A 507 -13.15 8.78 27.90
CA ASP A 507 -14.58 8.66 28.21
C ASP A 507 -15.39 7.93 27.11
N PHE A 508 -14.72 7.45 26.06
CA PHE A 508 -15.38 6.93 24.87
C PHE A 508 -15.48 5.40 24.84
N PRO A 509 -16.56 4.86 24.26
CA PRO A 509 -16.63 3.44 23.94
C PRO A 509 -15.47 3.01 23.03
N PRO A 510 -14.97 1.77 23.18
CA PRO A 510 -14.00 1.20 22.25
C PRO A 510 -14.47 1.18 20.80
N VAL A 511 -13.53 1.35 19.88
CA VAL A 511 -13.74 1.07 18.44
C VAL A 511 -13.29 -0.36 18.15
N GLY A 512 -14.10 -1.11 17.39
CA GLY A 512 -13.91 -2.53 17.14
C GLY A 512 -13.54 -2.87 15.68
N ALA A 513 -13.42 -4.17 15.39
CA ALA A 513 -13.18 -4.66 14.04
C ALA A 513 -14.25 -4.15 13.05
N GLY A 514 -13.85 -3.81 11.83
CA GLY A 514 -14.74 -3.21 10.82
C GLY A 514 -15.12 -1.75 11.10
N GLN A 515 -14.45 -1.11 12.05
CA GLN A 515 -14.55 0.32 12.33
C GLN A 515 -13.15 0.95 12.39
N ARG A 516 -13.06 2.25 12.03
CA ARG A 516 -11.90 3.12 12.29
C ARG A 516 -12.40 4.51 12.66
N LEU A 517 -11.84 5.08 13.73
CA LEU A 517 -12.09 6.45 14.19
C LEU A 517 -11.32 7.48 13.34
N ALA A 518 -11.66 8.75 13.48
CA ALA A 518 -10.87 9.85 12.90
C ALA A 518 -10.89 11.05 13.85
N MET A 519 -9.81 11.83 13.89
CA MET A 519 -9.69 12.99 14.77
C MET A 519 -8.96 14.13 14.06
N ILE A 520 -9.51 15.34 14.12
CA ILE A 520 -8.90 16.54 13.53
C ILE A 520 -9.04 17.74 14.47
N ARG A 521 -8.11 18.68 14.36
CA ARG A 521 -8.29 20.03 14.89
C ARG A 521 -9.08 20.86 13.87
N LEU A 522 -10.19 21.42 14.32
CA LEU A 522 -11.01 22.31 13.51
C LEU A 522 -10.38 23.70 13.41
N LYS A 523 -10.62 24.39 12.30
CA LYS A 523 -10.22 25.78 12.05
C LYS A 523 -10.75 26.75 13.10
N GLU A 524 -11.90 26.44 13.69
CA GLU A 524 -12.52 27.20 14.76
C GLU A 524 -11.78 27.06 16.11
N GLY A 525 -10.84 26.11 16.22
CA GLY A 525 -10.06 25.83 17.42
C GLY A 525 -10.32 24.45 18.03
N PRO A 526 -11.58 24.03 18.27
CA PRO A 526 -11.89 22.76 18.94
C PRO A 526 -11.34 21.51 18.24
N ILE A 527 -11.20 20.44 19.02
CA ILE A 527 -10.88 19.11 18.51
C ILE A 527 -12.17 18.36 18.21
N LEU A 528 -12.26 17.76 17.03
CA LEU A 528 -13.33 16.88 16.61
C LEU A 528 -12.83 15.43 16.59
N LEU A 529 -13.52 14.55 17.33
CA LEU A 529 -13.34 13.10 17.28
C LEU A 529 -14.58 12.45 16.67
N ILE A 530 -14.38 11.56 15.70
CA ILE A 530 -15.42 10.70 15.14
C ILE A 530 -15.24 9.30 15.71
N GLY A 531 -16.31 8.73 16.26
CA GLY A 531 -16.29 7.40 16.88
C GLY A 531 -17.57 6.62 16.65
N PHE A 532 -17.60 5.40 17.20
CA PHE A 532 -18.75 4.51 17.17
C PHE A 532 -19.19 4.19 18.59
N THR A 533 -20.50 4.15 18.84
CA THR A 533 -21.00 3.88 20.19
C THR A 533 -20.85 2.41 20.60
N ASP A 534 -20.85 1.51 19.62
CA ASP A 534 -21.04 0.07 19.82
C ASP A 534 -20.30 -0.75 18.76
N SER A 535 -20.20 -2.06 18.99
CA SER A 535 -19.65 -3.01 18.02
C SER A 535 -20.52 -3.12 16.77
N ARG A 536 -19.87 -3.22 15.60
CA ARG A 536 -20.52 -3.38 14.29
C ARG A 536 -21.48 -4.56 14.19
N ASN A 537 -21.32 -5.57 15.04
CA ASN A 537 -22.09 -6.83 14.99
C ASN A 537 -23.43 -6.74 15.73
N LEU A 538 -23.65 -5.71 16.55
CA LEU A 538 -24.89 -5.56 17.31
C LEU A 538 -25.98 -4.98 16.41
N LEU A 539 -27.17 -5.57 16.41
CA LEU A 539 -28.32 -4.91 15.80
C LEU A 539 -28.68 -3.67 16.62
N ARG A 540 -29.29 -2.68 15.98
CA ARG A 540 -29.64 -1.41 16.62
C ARG A 540 -30.38 -1.57 17.97
N GLN A 541 -31.30 -2.52 18.06
CA GLN A 541 -32.07 -2.77 19.28
C GLN A 541 -31.22 -3.27 20.47
N ASP A 542 -30.04 -3.82 20.17
CA ASP A 542 -29.11 -4.41 21.15
C ASP A 542 -27.92 -3.48 21.45
N MET A 543 -27.81 -2.35 20.74
CA MET A 543 -26.78 -1.34 20.99
C MET A 543 -27.01 -0.63 22.32
N GLU A 544 -25.96 -0.52 23.13
CA GLU A 544 -26.00 0.20 24.41
C GLU A 544 -26.12 1.71 24.17
N GLY A 545 -25.43 2.23 23.16
CA GLY A 545 -25.39 3.64 22.82
C GLY A 545 -24.64 4.49 23.84
N ILE A 546 -24.66 5.80 23.63
CA ILE A 546 -24.15 6.79 24.58
C ILE A 546 -25.18 7.92 24.77
N LEU A 547 -25.09 8.65 25.88
CA LEU A 547 -25.83 9.90 26.04
C LEU A 547 -25.21 10.97 25.12
N GLY A 548 -26.03 11.61 24.29
CA GLY A 548 -25.61 12.61 23.32
C GLY A 548 -26.79 13.35 22.69
N PHE A 549 -26.50 14.25 21.76
CA PHE A 549 -27.49 15.02 21.02
C PHE A 549 -27.93 14.25 19.76
N ASP A 550 -29.24 14.10 19.57
CA ASP A 550 -29.82 13.60 18.33
C ASP A 550 -29.73 14.63 17.19
N ALA A 551 -30.20 14.27 16.00
CA ALA A 551 -30.17 15.13 14.83
C ALA A 551 -30.95 16.44 15.05
N GLU A 552 -31.98 16.42 15.89
CA GLU A 552 -32.83 17.55 16.27
C GLU A 552 -32.28 18.36 17.46
N GLY A 553 -31.18 17.94 18.08
CA GLY A 553 -30.53 18.63 19.19
C GLY A 553 -31.07 18.29 20.58
N ASN A 554 -31.87 17.23 20.72
CA ASN A 554 -32.32 16.76 22.04
C ASN A 554 -31.26 15.86 22.68
N LEU A 555 -31.06 16.04 23.98
CA LEU A 555 -30.21 15.14 24.76
C LEU A 555 -30.93 13.79 24.97
N THR A 556 -30.41 12.74 24.35
CA THR A 556 -31.00 11.40 24.34
C THR A 556 -29.93 10.32 24.21
N LYS A 557 -30.33 9.05 24.19
CA LYS A 557 -29.45 7.95 23.83
C LYS A 557 -29.26 7.93 22.31
N ILE A 558 -28.02 8.06 21.86
CA ILE A 558 -27.63 7.92 20.45
C ILE A 558 -26.86 6.63 20.21
N THR A 559 -26.94 6.09 18.99
CA THR A 559 -26.29 4.84 18.57
C THR A 559 -25.57 4.99 17.22
N GLY A 560 -24.48 4.25 17.01
CA GLY A 560 -23.70 4.24 15.77
C GLY A 560 -22.65 5.35 15.71
N LEU A 561 -22.45 5.91 14.52
CA LEU A 561 -21.45 6.94 14.23
C LEU A 561 -21.82 8.27 14.89
N TYR A 562 -20.88 8.86 15.61
CA TYR A 562 -21.05 10.14 16.28
C TYR A 562 -19.81 11.03 16.15
N ALA A 563 -20.03 12.33 16.26
CA ALA A 563 -19.02 13.35 16.48
C ALA A 563 -18.95 13.74 17.96
N ALA A 564 -17.75 13.90 18.49
CA ALA A 564 -17.51 14.50 19.79
C ALA A 564 -16.61 15.72 19.65
N VAL A 565 -16.93 16.80 20.36
CA VAL A 565 -16.19 18.07 20.29
C VAL A 565 -15.59 18.41 21.65
N SER A 566 -14.30 18.74 21.66
CA SER A 566 -13.58 19.24 22.83
C SER A 566 -13.10 20.67 22.61
N PHE A 567 -13.43 21.54 23.56
CA PHE A 567 -13.03 22.96 23.57
C PHE A 567 -11.81 23.23 24.46
N ASP A 568 -11.34 22.22 25.19
CA ASP A 568 -10.32 22.35 26.24
C ASP A 568 -9.17 21.35 26.03
N GLN A 569 -8.82 21.10 24.77
CA GLN A 569 -7.65 20.33 24.36
C GLN A 569 -7.76 18.84 24.69
N GLY A 570 -8.95 18.27 24.53
CA GLY A 570 -9.24 16.85 24.71
C GLY A 570 -9.51 16.43 26.16
N LYS A 571 -9.58 17.38 27.10
CA LYS A 571 -9.83 17.10 28.53
C LYS A 571 -11.29 16.77 28.80
N THR A 572 -12.21 17.53 28.19
CA THR A 572 -13.65 17.31 28.27
C THR A 572 -14.29 17.33 26.89
N TRP A 573 -15.42 16.63 26.77
CA TRP A 573 -16.14 16.42 25.51
C TRP A 573 -17.64 16.70 25.70
N PRO A 574 -18.01 17.98 25.91
CA PRO A 574 -19.37 18.37 26.27
C PRO A 574 -20.39 18.11 25.14
N ILE A 575 -19.93 17.97 23.91
CA ILE A 575 -20.78 17.66 22.75
C ILE A 575 -20.45 16.26 22.27
N LYS A 576 -21.49 15.42 22.20
CA LYS A 576 -21.48 14.11 21.54
C LYS A 576 -22.75 14.08 20.67
N ARG A 577 -22.64 14.26 19.37
CA ARG A 577 -23.77 14.37 18.44
C ARG A 577 -23.74 13.23 17.43
N VAL A 578 -24.88 12.61 17.17
CA VAL A 578 -24.99 11.56 16.15
C VAL A 578 -24.74 12.13 14.74
N ILE A 579 -24.01 11.40 13.89
CA ILE A 579 -23.87 11.74 12.47
C ILE A 579 -25.13 11.29 11.73
N SER A 580 -26.12 12.17 11.67
CA SER A 580 -27.43 11.90 11.04
C SER A 580 -28.13 13.18 10.62
N ASP A 581 -28.93 13.09 9.56
CA ASP A 581 -29.87 14.14 9.12
C ASP A 581 -31.30 13.96 9.67
N GLY A 582 -31.52 12.98 10.56
CA GLY A 582 -32.81 12.71 11.19
C GLY A 582 -33.88 12.09 10.28
N SER A 583 -33.60 11.87 8.99
CA SER A 583 -34.66 11.63 8.00
C SER A 583 -35.28 10.23 7.98
N GLY A 584 -34.71 9.27 8.71
CA GLY A 584 -35.16 7.87 8.71
C GLY A 584 -34.84 7.12 7.42
N ARG A 585 -33.90 7.62 6.62
CA ARG A 585 -33.54 7.02 5.32
C ARG A 585 -32.73 5.74 5.50
N ARG A 586 -32.83 4.82 4.54
CA ARG A 586 -31.92 3.67 4.45
C ARG A 586 -30.59 4.08 3.83
N VAL A 587 -29.48 3.72 4.46
CA VAL A 587 -28.10 4.05 4.03
C VAL A 587 -27.25 2.78 4.02
N GLU A 588 -26.39 2.63 3.01
CA GLU A 588 -25.42 1.53 2.89
C GLU A 588 -24.10 1.90 3.55
N SER A 589 -23.71 1.23 4.63
CA SER A 589 -22.47 1.52 5.35
C SER A 589 -21.23 1.10 4.55
N THR A 590 -21.24 -0.14 4.05
CA THR A 590 -20.14 -0.74 3.31
C THR A 590 -20.60 -1.28 1.95
N ASP A 591 -19.66 -1.78 1.16
CA ASP A 591 -19.94 -2.40 -0.13
C ASP A 591 -20.93 -3.58 0.02
N PRO A 592 -22.05 -3.61 -0.74
CA PRO A 592 -23.01 -4.72 -0.68
C PRO A 592 -22.43 -6.07 -1.14
N ASN A 593 -21.30 -6.07 -1.86
CA ASN A 593 -20.59 -7.28 -2.30
C ASN A 593 -19.50 -7.73 -1.34
N GLN A 594 -19.12 -6.90 -0.35
CA GLN A 594 -18.15 -7.32 0.65
C GLN A 594 -18.79 -8.37 1.59
N TYR A 595 -18.02 -9.40 1.97
CA TYR A 595 -18.46 -10.46 2.88
C TYR A 595 -17.78 -10.29 4.24
N ASN A 596 -18.42 -10.80 5.29
CA ASN A 596 -17.71 -11.11 6.52
C ASN A 596 -16.87 -12.36 6.24
N LEU A 597 -15.54 -12.23 6.29
CA LEU A 597 -14.61 -13.30 5.94
C LEU A 597 -14.65 -14.47 6.93
N ASP A 598 -14.99 -14.23 8.20
CA ASP A 598 -15.06 -15.28 9.22
C ASP A 598 -16.31 -16.16 9.08
N THR A 599 -17.43 -15.57 8.65
CA THR A 599 -18.72 -16.26 8.58
C THR A 599 -19.18 -16.55 7.16
N MET A 600 -18.51 -15.99 6.15
CA MET A 600 -18.93 -15.97 4.74
C MET A 600 -20.38 -15.47 4.57
N THR A 601 -20.87 -14.63 5.49
CA THR A 601 -22.19 -14.01 5.42
C THR A 601 -22.08 -12.50 5.22
N LYS A 602 -23.14 -11.88 4.71
CA LYS A 602 -23.23 -10.41 4.65
C LYS A 602 -23.61 -9.89 6.03
N ASP A 603 -22.79 -9.02 6.62
CA ASP A 603 -23.09 -8.41 7.93
C ASP A 603 -24.48 -7.74 7.96
N ALA A 604 -25.22 -7.93 9.06
CA ALA A 604 -26.60 -7.47 9.19
C ALA A 604 -26.77 -5.94 9.17
N ASN A 605 -25.71 -5.18 9.49
CA ASN A 605 -25.71 -3.71 9.57
C ASN A 605 -25.11 -3.01 8.34
N ARG A 606 -24.93 -3.72 7.23
CA ARG A 606 -24.49 -3.10 5.96
C ARG A 606 -25.48 -2.10 5.41
N ILE A 607 -26.75 -2.26 5.76
CA ILE A 607 -27.80 -1.29 5.48
C ILE A 607 -28.45 -0.94 6.81
N PHE A 608 -28.47 0.33 7.18
CA PHE A 608 -29.09 0.81 8.40
C PHE A 608 -30.10 1.90 8.11
N THR A 609 -30.98 2.17 9.08
CA THR A 609 -31.89 3.30 9.05
C THR A 609 -31.25 4.45 9.80
N MET A 610 -30.87 5.50 9.08
CA MET A 610 -30.33 6.74 9.63
C MET A 610 -31.48 7.65 10.05
N ASP A 611 -31.78 7.69 11.35
CA ASP A 611 -32.84 8.52 11.93
C ASP A 611 -32.28 9.48 12.98
N ALA A 612 -33.19 10.18 13.68
CA ALA A 612 -32.87 11.15 14.73
C ALA A 612 -31.69 10.73 15.62
N ALA A 613 -31.70 9.50 16.13
CA ALA A 613 -30.76 9.04 17.15
C ALA A 613 -29.78 7.96 16.67
N SER A 614 -29.80 7.58 15.38
CA SER A 614 -28.99 6.48 14.86
C SER A 614 -28.14 6.88 13.66
N GLY A 615 -26.82 6.76 13.84
CA GLY A 615 -25.81 6.88 12.80
C GLY A 615 -25.34 5.51 12.28
N GLU A 616 -24.32 5.54 11.44
CA GLU A 616 -23.72 4.36 10.81
C GLU A 616 -23.08 3.42 11.85
N ALA A 617 -23.33 2.12 11.77
CA ALA A 617 -22.84 1.16 12.77
C ALA A 617 -21.40 0.67 12.51
N MET A 618 -20.89 0.85 11.28
CA MET A 618 -19.59 0.31 10.86
C MET A 618 -19.01 1.14 9.74
N GLY A 619 -17.70 1.21 9.65
CA GLY A 619 -17.04 1.90 8.55
C GLY A 619 -15.69 2.47 8.95
N TYR A 620 -14.85 2.72 7.96
CA TYR A 620 -13.52 3.26 8.20
C TYR A 620 -13.51 4.75 7.90
N CYS A 621 -13.39 5.55 8.96
CA CYS A 621 -13.50 6.99 8.85
C CYS A 621 -12.20 7.61 8.31
N ALA A 622 -12.34 8.62 7.46
CA ALA A 622 -11.31 9.61 7.14
C ALA A 622 -12.00 10.98 7.06
N ILE A 623 -11.34 12.04 7.54
CA ILE A 623 -11.98 13.34 7.72
C ILE A 623 -11.02 14.48 7.40
N ILE A 624 -11.57 15.53 6.80
CA ILE A 624 -10.90 16.82 6.60
C ILE A 624 -11.87 17.96 6.88
N GLN A 625 -11.33 19.15 7.16
CA GLN A 625 -12.06 20.40 7.04
C GLN A 625 -11.47 21.20 5.87
N ALA A 626 -12.28 21.42 4.84
CA ALA A 626 -11.89 22.11 3.62
C ALA A 626 -11.65 23.60 3.88
N GLU A 627 -11.02 24.30 2.92
CA GLU A 627 -10.65 25.70 3.09
C GLU A 627 -11.85 26.62 3.36
N ASN A 628 -12.99 26.29 2.76
CA ASN A 628 -14.26 27.00 2.96
C ASN A 628 -14.89 26.81 4.36
N GLY A 629 -14.35 25.90 5.18
CA GLY A 629 -14.85 25.58 6.53
C GLY A 629 -15.78 24.36 6.59
N MET A 630 -16.10 23.73 5.47
CA MET A 630 -16.95 22.54 5.42
C MET A 630 -16.18 21.34 5.95
N ILE A 631 -16.81 20.55 6.80
CA ILE A 631 -16.25 19.30 7.31
C ILE A 631 -16.74 18.18 6.40
N HIS A 632 -15.78 17.43 5.86
CA HIS A 632 -16.03 16.28 4.99
C HIS A 632 -15.56 15.02 5.72
N LEU A 633 -16.52 14.18 6.10
CA LEU A 633 -16.27 12.87 6.71
C LEU A 633 -16.65 11.80 5.69
N ILE A 634 -15.72 10.92 5.36
CA ILE A 634 -16.04 9.69 4.64
C ILE A 634 -15.90 8.49 5.57
N SER A 635 -16.79 7.52 5.42
CA SER A 635 -16.79 6.28 6.19
C SER A 635 -17.17 5.14 5.25
N SER A 636 -16.17 4.30 4.91
CA SER A 636 -16.27 3.20 3.95
C SER A 636 -16.92 3.54 2.59
N ARG A 637 -18.26 3.66 2.51
CA ARG A 637 -19.00 3.98 1.28
C ARG A 637 -19.65 5.37 1.29
N GLN A 638 -19.85 5.96 2.46
CA GLN A 638 -20.61 7.20 2.63
C GLN A 638 -19.72 8.43 2.77
N HIS A 639 -20.20 9.54 2.23
CA HIS A 639 -19.64 10.88 2.39
C HIS A 639 -20.69 11.78 3.06
N TYR A 640 -20.31 12.31 4.21
CA TYR A 640 -21.07 13.24 5.03
C TYR A 640 -20.44 14.64 4.92
N GLN A 641 -21.30 15.66 4.79
CA GLN A 641 -20.91 17.06 4.77
C GLN A 641 -21.68 17.81 5.85
N PHE A 642 -20.98 18.49 6.74
CA PHE A 642 -21.59 19.34 7.76
C PHE A 642 -20.63 20.47 8.14
N ASN A 643 -21.17 21.53 8.73
CA ASN A 643 -20.35 22.65 9.19
C ASN A 643 -20.18 22.63 10.71
N TYR A 644 -19.27 23.47 11.21
CA TYR A 644 -19.04 23.62 12.64
C TYR A 644 -20.30 24.03 13.40
N GLN A 645 -21.13 24.91 12.83
CA GLN A 645 -22.36 25.38 13.47
C GLN A 645 -23.33 24.23 13.73
N TRP A 646 -23.44 23.25 12.83
CA TRP A 646 -24.22 22.05 13.08
C TRP A 646 -23.67 21.19 14.21
N LEU A 647 -22.35 21.10 14.38
CA LEU A 647 -21.79 20.35 15.51
C LEU A 647 -22.19 20.97 16.87
N VAL A 648 -22.22 22.30 16.95
CA VAL A 648 -22.42 23.04 18.21
C VAL A 648 -23.84 23.57 18.41
N GLU A 649 -24.73 23.35 17.44
CA GLU A 649 -26.12 23.77 17.55
C GLU A 649 -26.80 23.14 18.77
N HIS A 650 -27.59 23.95 19.51
CA HIS A 650 -28.29 23.55 20.74
C HIS A 650 -27.40 23.09 21.91
N SER A 651 -26.08 23.41 21.88
CA SER A 651 -25.11 23.08 22.95
C SER A 651 -24.97 24.14 24.05
N SER A 652 -25.82 25.17 24.04
CA SER A 652 -25.82 26.32 24.97
C SER A 652 -26.61 26.10 26.26
#